data_AF-A0A6A4TFT5-F1
#
_entry.id   AF-A0A6A4TFT5-F1
#
_cell.length_a   1.000
_cell.length_b   1.000
_cell.length_c   1.000
_cell.angle_alpha   90.00
_cell.angle_beta   90.00
_cell.angle_gamma   90.00
#
_symmetry.space_group_name_H-M   'P 1'
#
loop_
_entity.id
_entity.type
_entity.pdbx_description
1 polymer ?
#
loop_
_entity_poly.entity_id
_entity_poly.type
_entity_poly.pdbx_seq_one_letter_code
_entity_poly.pdbx_strand_id
1 'polypeptide(L)'
;MKNALWKIENSIEFHEYRHKVCSFDLIGFSLNRTHEGNGQQRLRQAMGGPQQQMEDAQTAIYKRDFSSSGAKGKIKGKFPLFDEMDQILSQWPIVASLVSNINSSGGSTAPLRRKRTTGAAAVEEDAQHAVEHRTSHVVRSASSAPRLLTDDDMGRKVTLATCSLNQWALDFDGNLERILRSIEVARTRGAKYRLGPELEICGYGCADHFYESDTLLHSFQVLRKLLESPVTRDIICDVGMPVMHHNVRYNCRVLFLNGKILLIRPKMLMANKGNYREIRWFSPWNQLRRVEEYFLPRMIQEVTGQDTVPFGDCVLSTKDTCIGTEICHELWSPRSPHIRMGLDGVEIFTNSSASHHELRKADNRVDLVKSATTKSGGVYLYANQKGCDGDRVYYDGCAMVAVNGDIVAQGAQFSLDDVEVITATVDLEDVRSYRGEECQPHMESEPKPCHRVKVDFSLSTGNDLYLPTHQPIRWHFHTPEEEISLGPACWLWDYLRRSGQAGFLLPLSGGVDSSSTACIVHSMCVLLCQAVEDGNSQVLGDIRRVVGDESYCPQHAKELCGRIFTTFYMASKNSSEDTCNRAKDLANQIGSTHMNINIDMAVKGILGIFSAATGRWPQFRANGGSQRENLALQNVQARVRMVLAYLFAQLSLWASGRPGGLLVLGSANVDESLTGYFTKYDCSSADINPIGGISKTDLKSFLLYCVEQFQLTALKGILAAPPTAELEPLTDGQVSQTDEVDMGMTYSELSVIGRLRKISKCGPFSMFCKLIHTWKDSLSATQVAQKVKHFFRMYSMNRHKMTTVTPSYHAESYSPDDNRFDLRPFLYNTRWTWQFRCIDNQLSEMPDNAPKQ
;
A
#
# COMPACT_ATOMS: atom_id res chain seq x y z
N MET A 1 51.49 34.34 -31.18
CA MET A 1 50.98 35.64 -31.66
C MET A 1 49.49 35.68 -31.33
N LYS A 2 49.02 36.63 -30.52
CA LYS A 2 48.61 38.01 -30.88
C LYS A 2 47.34 38.07 -31.75
N ASN A 3 46.22 38.24 -31.04
CA ASN A 3 45.04 39.08 -31.31
C ASN A 3 44.62 39.37 -32.77
N ALA A 4 43.37 39.06 -33.07
CA ALA A 4 42.50 39.88 -33.92
C ALA A 4 41.21 40.17 -33.15
N LEU A 5 40.91 41.45 -32.86
CA LEU A 5 39.77 41.83 -32.01
C LEU A 5 39.40 43.32 -32.20
N TRP A 6 38.33 43.64 -32.94
CA TRP A 6 37.59 44.91 -32.79
C TRP A 6 36.26 44.95 -33.59
N LYS A 7 35.20 45.43 -32.91
CA LYS A 7 34.15 46.37 -33.41
C LYS A 7 33.09 45.96 -34.47
N ILE A 8 31.87 46.54 -34.48
CA ILE A 8 31.02 47.09 -33.36
C ILE A 8 29.54 47.29 -33.82
N GLU A 9 28.61 47.25 -32.85
CA GLU A 9 27.28 47.92 -32.76
C GLU A 9 26.08 47.68 -33.73
N ASN A 10 25.01 47.14 -33.11
CA ASN A 10 23.69 47.77 -32.85
C ASN A 10 22.40 47.45 -33.63
N SER A 11 21.31 47.49 -32.85
CA SER A 11 19.85 47.43 -33.14
C SER A 11 19.22 46.02 -33.36
N ILE A 12 18.05 45.68 -32.79
CA ILE A 12 17.21 46.32 -31.74
C ILE A 12 16.30 45.27 -31.03
N GLU A 13 15.90 45.52 -29.78
CA GLU A 13 14.78 44.99 -28.95
C GLU A 13 14.36 43.48 -28.99
N PHE A 14 14.33 42.72 -27.88
CA PHE A 14 13.57 42.75 -26.60
C PHE A 14 12.27 41.92 -26.59
N HIS A 15 12.23 40.86 -25.77
CA HIS A 15 11.09 40.48 -24.90
C HIS A 15 11.52 39.37 -23.93
N GLU A 16 11.49 39.63 -22.62
CA GLU A 16 11.82 38.65 -21.57
C GLU A 16 10.87 38.80 -20.37
N TYR A 17 10.26 37.70 -19.91
CA TYR A 17 9.18 37.73 -18.93
C TYR A 17 9.69 37.86 -17.48
N ARG A 18 9.42 38.99 -16.83
CA ARG A 18 9.63 39.15 -15.37
C ARG A 18 8.47 38.53 -14.57
N HIS A 19 8.75 37.47 -13.81
CA HIS A 19 7.93 37.11 -12.66
C HIS A 19 8.35 37.89 -11.41
N LYS A 20 7.37 38.27 -10.57
CA LYS A 20 7.61 38.98 -9.31
C LYS A 20 8.18 38.03 -8.27
N VAL A 21 9.28 38.42 -7.62
CA VAL A 21 9.73 37.84 -6.35
C VAL A 21 9.25 38.77 -5.24
N CYS A 22 8.42 38.26 -4.32
CA CYS A 22 8.12 38.97 -3.07
C CYS A 22 9.23 38.69 -2.05
N SER A 23 9.69 39.73 -1.39
CA SER A 23 10.58 39.64 -0.23
C SER A 23 9.88 38.96 0.94
N PHE A 24 10.58 38.05 1.62
CA PHE A 24 10.23 37.53 2.94
C PHE A 24 11.45 37.66 3.85
N ASP A 25 11.22 38.05 5.10
CA ASP A 25 12.28 38.48 6.01
C ASP A 25 13.15 37.33 6.56
N LEU A 26 14.46 37.60 6.63
CA LEU A 26 15.44 36.72 7.26
C LEU A 26 15.48 36.97 8.78
N ILE A 27 14.66 36.24 9.53
CA ILE A 27 14.81 36.15 10.99
C ILE A 27 15.95 35.18 11.31
N GLY A 28 17.09 35.72 11.74
CA GLY A 28 18.26 34.94 12.12
C GLY A 28 18.11 34.28 13.49
N PHE A 29 18.55 33.02 13.60
CA PHE A 29 18.80 32.39 14.90
C PHE A 29 20.05 33.01 15.55
N SER A 30 19.92 33.49 16.78
CA SER A 30 21.05 33.71 17.69
C SER A 30 20.67 33.26 19.09
N LEU A 31 21.66 32.77 19.84
CA LEU A 31 21.51 32.44 21.24
C LEU A 31 21.30 33.71 22.06
N ASN A 32 20.61 33.59 23.19
CA ASN A 32 20.70 34.57 24.27
C ASN A 32 20.92 33.87 25.62
N ARG A 33 22.09 34.09 26.21
CA ARG A 33 22.32 33.96 27.65
C ARG A 33 22.55 35.36 28.20
N THR A 34 21.73 35.74 29.19
CA THR A 34 22.05 36.66 30.30
C THR A 34 22.46 38.12 30.04
N HIS A 35 21.98 38.96 30.95
CA HIS A 35 22.38 40.34 31.31
C HIS A 35 21.80 41.53 30.53
N GLU A 36 21.20 42.40 31.33
CA GLU A 36 20.77 43.77 31.04
C GLU A 36 21.97 44.73 31.08
N GLY A 37 21.91 45.85 30.35
CA GLY A 37 22.96 46.87 30.38
C GLY A 37 22.56 48.17 29.68
N ASN A 38 22.53 49.28 30.42
CA ASN A 38 22.16 50.62 29.93
C ASN A 38 23.12 51.15 28.84
N GLY A 39 22.60 51.87 27.84
CA GLY A 39 23.40 52.52 26.79
C GLY A 39 22.69 53.69 26.09
N GLN A 40 22.97 54.92 26.54
CA GLN A 40 22.32 56.16 26.12
C GLN A 40 22.83 56.76 24.78
N GLN A 41 21.93 57.48 24.07
CA GLN A 41 22.20 58.70 23.25
C GLN A 41 23.06 58.53 21.94
N ARG A 42 22.99 59.36 20.89
CA ARG A 42 22.28 60.64 20.57
C ARG A 42 22.35 60.98 19.06
N LEU A 43 21.49 61.92 18.60
CA LEU A 43 21.66 62.84 17.43
C LEU A 43 21.69 62.22 16.01
N ARG A 44 21.46 62.99 14.91
CA ARG A 44 20.37 63.94 14.56
C ARG A 44 20.51 64.37 13.08
N GLN A 45 19.40 64.82 12.47
CA GLN A 45 19.35 65.61 11.21
C GLN A 45 19.77 64.85 9.91
N ALA A 46 19.37 65.25 8.69
CA ALA A 46 18.65 66.46 8.28
C ALA A 46 17.70 66.25 7.06
N MET A 47 16.55 66.97 7.09
CA MET A 47 15.79 67.59 5.97
C MET A 47 15.38 66.81 4.69
N GLY A 48 14.13 67.06 4.24
CA GLY A 48 13.78 67.11 2.80
C GLY A 48 12.50 66.38 2.39
N GLY A 49 11.37 67.09 2.33
CA GLY A 49 10.15 66.67 1.59
C GLY A 49 10.14 67.20 0.14
N PRO A 50 8.99 67.28 -0.57
CA PRO A 50 7.60 67.26 -0.06
C PRO A 50 6.67 66.21 -0.72
N GLN A 51 5.36 66.38 -0.49
CA GLN A 51 4.25 65.45 -0.79
C GLN A 51 3.49 65.79 -2.11
N GLN A 52 2.36 65.10 -2.33
CA GLN A 52 1.13 65.57 -3.02
C GLN A 52 1.11 65.53 -4.57
N GLN A 53 -0.01 65.24 -5.25
CA GLN A 53 -1.30 64.60 -4.87
C GLN A 53 -2.13 64.29 -6.15
N MET A 54 -3.02 63.26 -6.12
CA MET A 54 -4.30 63.19 -6.89
C MET A 54 -4.22 63.27 -8.45
N GLU A 55 -5.22 62.95 -9.29
CA GLU A 55 -6.51 62.22 -9.13
C GLU A 55 -6.95 61.55 -10.46
N ASP A 56 -8.07 60.80 -10.40
CA ASP A 56 -9.13 60.67 -11.41
C ASP A 56 -9.10 59.84 -12.72
N ALA A 57 -10.26 59.17 -12.89
CA ALA A 57 -11.09 59.05 -14.11
C ALA A 57 -10.81 58.00 -15.22
N GLN A 58 -11.10 56.74 -14.90
CA GLN A 58 -12.32 56.01 -15.36
C GLN A 58 -12.77 56.03 -16.86
N THR A 59 -13.15 54.82 -17.36
CA THR A 59 -14.13 54.50 -18.45
C THR A 59 -13.66 54.53 -19.92
N ALA A 60 -13.79 53.40 -20.65
CA ALA A 60 -14.87 53.19 -21.66
C ALA A 60 -14.61 52.12 -22.78
N ILE A 61 -15.58 51.20 -22.92
CA ILE A 61 -16.11 50.63 -24.20
C ILE A 61 -15.37 49.46 -24.91
N TYR A 62 -16.19 48.69 -25.63
CA TYR A 62 -16.10 47.28 -26.06
C TYR A 62 -16.11 47.13 -27.61
N LYS A 63 -15.73 45.95 -28.12
CA LYS A 63 -15.92 45.45 -29.53
C LYS A 63 -14.96 46.13 -30.57
N ARG A 64 -14.64 45.55 -31.75
CA ARG A 64 -15.37 44.55 -32.56
C ARG A 64 -14.51 43.82 -33.64
N ASP A 65 -14.85 42.54 -33.90
CA ASP A 65 -14.83 41.71 -35.13
C ASP A 65 -13.81 41.86 -36.32
N PHE A 66 -13.27 40.70 -36.75
CA PHE A 66 -13.02 40.20 -38.14
C PHE A 66 -12.08 40.88 -39.17
N SER A 67 -11.03 40.15 -39.59
CA SER A 67 -10.62 39.86 -41.00
C SER A 67 -9.45 38.84 -40.98
N SER A 68 -9.44 37.67 -41.64
CA SER A 68 -9.61 37.31 -43.06
C SER A 68 -8.46 37.75 -43.99
N SER A 69 -7.43 36.90 -44.12
CA SER A 69 -6.57 36.84 -45.32
C SER A 69 -6.06 35.41 -45.53
N GLY A 70 -5.65 35.07 -46.75
CA GLY A 70 -5.12 33.75 -47.08
C GLY A 70 -4.29 33.75 -48.36
N ALA A 71 -3.32 32.85 -48.45
CA ALA A 71 -2.43 32.72 -49.60
C ALA A 71 -2.40 31.27 -50.12
N LYS A 72 -2.42 31.10 -51.44
CA LYS A 72 -2.35 29.78 -52.11
C LYS A 72 -0.96 29.56 -52.69
N GLY A 73 -0.34 28.43 -52.37
CA GLY A 73 0.86 27.91 -53.07
C GLY A 73 0.57 26.51 -53.65
N LYS A 74 1.01 26.24 -54.89
CA LYS A 74 0.85 24.93 -55.57
C LYS A 74 2.20 24.43 -56.07
N ILE A 75 2.56 23.18 -55.76
CA ILE A 75 3.45 22.32 -56.57
C ILE A 75 2.81 20.92 -56.64
N LYS A 76 3.11 20.11 -57.68
CA LYS A 76 2.46 18.81 -57.98
C LYS A 76 3.45 17.64 -58.07
N GLY A 77 3.01 16.45 -57.64
CA GLY A 77 3.54 15.09 -57.95
C GLY A 77 2.84 14.07 -57.04
N LYS A 78 2.00 13.14 -57.54
CA LYS A 78 2.33 11.81 -58.14
C LYS A 78 3.23 10.96 -57.23
N PHE A 79 2.90 9.73 -56.83
CA PHE A 79 1.79 8.78 -57.10
C PHE A 79 1.88 7.60 -56.08
N PRO A 80 1.11 6.49 -56.19
CA PRO A 80 -0.28 6.25 -55.74
C PRO A 80 -0.40 5.42 -54.44
N LEU A 81 -1.61 5.40 -53.84
CA LEU A 81 -2.31 4.27 -53.15
C LEU A 81 -3.33 4.82 -52.14
N PHE A 82 -4.59 4.91 -52.55
CA PHE A 82 -5.75 5.18 -51.67
C PHE A 82 -7.05 4.75 -52.37
N ASP A 83 -7.08 3.47 -52.78
CA ASP A 83 -8.29 2.71 -53.03
C ASP A 83 -8.45 1.75 -51.83
N GLU A 84 -9.68 1.32 -51.50
CA GLU A 84 -10.06 0.57 -50.27
C GLU A 84 -10.28 1.39 -48.97
N MET A 85 -11.00 2.53 -49.04
CA MET A 85 -11.71 3.10 -47.87
C MET A 85 -13.24 3.23 -48.03
N ASP A 86 -13.81 2.81 -49.15
CA ASP A 86 -15.27 2.89 -49.45
C ASP A 86 -16.03 1.54 -49.28
N GLN A 87 -15.51 0.59 -48.48
CA GLN A 87 -16.15 -0.72 -48.26
C GLN A 87 -16.49 -1.09 -46.80
N ILE A 88 -16.31 -0.19 -45.83
CA ILE A 88 -16.62 -0.44 -44.40
C ILE A 88 -17.49 0.68 -43.78
N LEU A 89 -18.56 1.10 -44.47
CA LEU A 89 -19.55 2.06 -43.96
C LEU A 89 -21.01 1.75 -44.35
N SER A 90 -21.37 0.48 -44.56
CA SER A 90 -22.73 0.08 -44.99
C SER A 90 -23.41 -1.01 -44.17
N GLN A 91 -22.98 -1.22 -42.93
CA GLN A 91 -23.69 -1.93 -41.84
C GLN A 91 -23.28 -1.30 -40.48
N TRP A 92 -24.14 -1.15 -39.47
CA TRP A 92 -25.61 -1.23 -39.40
C TRP A 92 -26.13 -0.35 -38.22
N PRO A 93 -27.43 0.00 -38.15
CA PRO A 93 -28.00 0.86 -37.10
C PRO A 93 -28.34 0.04 -35.81
N ILE A 94 -28.71 0.60 -34.64
CA ILE A 94 -29.64 1.71 -34.33
C ILE A 94 -29.25 2.38 -33.00
N VAL A 95 -29.53 3.70 -32.84
CA VAL A 95 -29.63 4.37 -31.53
C VAL A 95 -30.83 5.35 -31.51
N ALA A 96 -31.49 5.44 -30.34
CA ALA A 96 -32.45 6.46 -29.88
C ALA A 96 -33.88 6.54 -30.47
N SER A 97 -34.84 6.64 -29.55
CA SER A 97 -36.02 7.52 -29.64
C SER A 97 -36.09 8.35 -28.34
N LEU A 98 -36.73 9.53 -28.37
CA LEU A 98 -36.54 10.62 -27.40
C LEU A 98 -37.81 11.02 -26.64
N VAL A 99 -37.63 11.75 -25.54
CA VAL A 99 -38.68 12.30 -24.66
C VAL A 99 -39.37 13.52 -25.31
N SER A 100 -40.71 13.63 -25.21
CA SER A 100 -41.41 14.82 -24.64
C SER A 100 -42.94 14.94 -24.88
N ASN A 101 -43.61 15.62 -23.94
CA ASN A 101 -44.80 16.50 -24.06
C ASN A 101 -46.27 15.99 -24.18
N ILE A 102 -46.93 15.89 -23.01
CA ILE A 102 -47.99 16.82 -22.48
C ILE A 102 -49.43 16.85 -23.11
N ASN A 103 -50.43 16.83 -22.21
CA ASN A 103 -51.89 17.14 -22.34
C ASN A 103 -52.75 16.15 -23.18
N SER A 104 -54.01 15.81 -22.83
CA SER A 104 -55.01 16.39 -21.91
C SER A 104 -56.08 15.36 -21.44
N SER A 105 -56.93 15.72 -20.47
CA SER A 105 -58.30 15.21 -20.12
C SER A 105 -58.73 13.77 -20.51
N GLY A 106 -59.41 12.96 -19.67
CA GLY A 106 -59.99 13.18 -18.33
C GLY A 106 -61.28 12.34 -18.15
N GLY A 107 -61.83 12.23 -16.93
CA GLY A 107 -63.22 11.76 -16.71
C GLY A 107 -63.43 10.30 -16.24
N SER A 108 -63.71 10.15 -14.94
CA SER A 108 -64.68 9.25 -14.28
C SER A 108 -65.20 7.98 -15.01
N THR A 109 -65.03 6.81 -14.37
CA THR A 109 -66.15 6.09 -13.71
C THR A 109 -65.67 4.96 -12.78
N ALA A 110 -66.53 4.54 -11.84
CA ALA A 110 -66.35 3.39 -10.93
C ALA A 110 -67.12 2.15 -11.51
N PRO A 111 -67.19 0.93 -10.91
CA PRO A 111 -67.34 0.69 -9.45
C PRO A 111 -66.78 -0.62 -8.81
N LEU A 112 -66.28 -0.48 -7.56
CA LEU A 112 -66.61 -1.27 -6.34
C LEU A 112 -66.51 -2.83 -6.24
N ARG A 113 -66.07 -3.24 -5.02
CA ARG A 113 -66.48 -4.42 -4.19
C ARG A 113 -65.76 -5.77 -4.45
N ARG A 114 -65.10 -6.41 -3.44
CA ARG A 114 -65.57 -7.10 -2.18
C ARG A 114 -66.00 -8.57 -2.44
N LYS A 115 -65.83 -9.58 -1.56
CA LYS A 115 -65.16 -9.75 -0.23
C LYS A 115 -65.20 -11.27 0.16
N ARG A 116 -64.53 -11.64 1.27
CA ARG A 116 -64.78 -12.85 2.14
C ARG A 116 -64.35 -14.22 1.53
N THR A 117 -63.76 -15.22 2.22
CA THR A 117 -63.69 -15.77 3.61
C THR A 117 -64.75 -16.83 3.98
N THR A 118 -64.42 -17.71 4.95
CA THR A 118 -65.13 -18.86 5.58
C THR A 118 -64.96 -20.23 4.89
N GLY A 119 -64.83 -21.38 5.59
CA GLY A 119 -64.53 -21.57 7.04
C GLY A 119 -65.05 -22.88 7.68
N ALA A 120 -64.24 -23.46 8.59
CA ALA A 120 -64.57 -24.40 9.70
C ALA A 120 -64.97 -25.88 9.46
N ALA A 121 -64.50 -26.73 10.41
CA ALA A 121 -65.00 -28.05 10.88
C ALA A 121 -64.93 -29.30 9.96
N ALA A 122 -64.76 -30.56 10.45
CA ALA A 122 -64.23 -31.15 11.71
C ALA A 122 -64.25 -32.72 11.62
N VAL A 123 -63.81 -33.43 12.69
CA VAL A 123 -64.20 -34.82 13.13
C VAL A 123 -63.34 -36.05 12.68
N GLU A 124 -63.19 -37.01 13.61
CA GLU A 124 -62.79 -38.47 13.53
C GLU A 124 -61.38 -38.90 13.01
N GLU A 125 -60.71 -39.97 13.51
CA GLU A 125 -60.70 -40.64 14.85
C GLU A 125 -59.47 -41.59 15.01
N ASP A 126 -59.24 -42.10 16.23
CA ASP A 126 -58.40 -43.27 16.67
C ASP A 126 -56.92 -43.45 16.20
N ALA A 127 -55.92 -43.56 17.10
CA ALA A 127 -55.55 -44.61 18.08
C ALA A 127 -54.60 -45.70 17.47
N GLN A 128 -53.68 -46.37 18.18
CA GLN A 128 -53.54 -46.60 19.62
C GLN A 128 -52.10 -47.06 20.00
N HIS A 129 -51.46 -46.50 21.04
CA HIS A 129 -50.74 -47.25 22.13
C HIS A 129 -49.99 -46.34 23.14
N ALA A 130 -49.97 -46.75 24.41
CA ALA A 130 -49.15 -46.17 25.51
C ALA A 130 -47.70 -46.70 25.47
N VAL A 131 -46.71 -46.17 26.21
CA VAL A 131 -46.53 -46.10 27.69
C VAL A 131 -45.70 -44.82 27.98
N GLU A 132 -46.19 -43.83 28.75
CA GLU A 132 -45.96 -43.66 30.20
C GLU A 132 -44.46 -43.54 30.62
N HIS A 133 -44.02 -42.67 31.55
CA HIS A 133 -44.78 -41.90 32.55
C HIS A 133 -44.07 -40.57 32.95
N ARG A 134 -44.89 -39.52 33.22
CA ARG A 134 -44.74 -38.26 34.01
C ARG A 134 -43.38 -37.95 34.70
N THR A 135 -42.94 -36.69 34.81
CA THR A 135 -43.64 -35.62 35.57
C THR A 135 -43.57 -34.17 35.05
N SER A 136 -44.53 -33.38 35.55
CA SER A 136 -44.88 -31.98 35.29
C SER A 136 -44.04 -30.98 36.14
N HIS A 137 -43.97 -29.66 35.89
CA HIS A 137 -45.10 -28.74 35.73
C HIS A 137 -44.87 -27.45 34.91
N VAL A 138 -45.85 -27.19 34.03
CA VAL A 138 -46.62 -25.93 33.86
C VAL A 138 -45.83 -24.61 33.88
N VAL A 139 -45.63 -24.06 32.68
CA VAL A 139 -45.38 -22.63 32.47
C VAL A 139 -46.59 -21.81 32.94
N ARG A 140 -46.37 -20.78 33.76
CA ARG A 140 -47.32 -19.68 33.97
C ARG A 140 -46.88 -18.45 33.19
N SER A 141 -47.79 -17.87 32.43
CA SER A 141 -47.61 -16.54 31.83
C SER A 141 -47.52 -15.47 32.91
N ALA A 142 -46.50 -14.62 32.84
CA ALA A 142 -46.43 -13.38 33.61
C ALA A 142 -46.52 -12.19 32.65
N SER A 143 -47.33 -11.19 33.01
CA SER A 143 -47.60 -10.00 32.20
C SER A 143 -46.44 -9.00 32.23
N SER A 144 -46.42 -8.10 31.24
CA SER A 144 -45.57 -6.92 31.23
C SER A 144 -45.71 -6.10 32.51
N ALA A 145 -44.60 -5.92 33.23
CA ALA A 145 -44.41 -4.85 34.21
C ALA A 145 -43.14 -4.09 33.81
N PRO A 146 -43.09 -2.75 33.94
CA PRO A 146 -41.85 -2.02 33.74
C PRO A 146 -40.88 -2.45 34.85
N ARG A 147 -39.73 -3.03 34.48
CA ARG A 147 -38.62 -3.09 35.42
C ARG A 147 -38.17 -1.65 35.67
N LEU A 148 -38.10 -1.26 36.94
CA LEU A 148 -37.40 -0.06 37.33
C LEU A 148 -35.96 -0.18 36.80
N LEU A 149 -35.53 0.79 36.01
CA LEU A 149 -34.11 1.10 35.93
C LEU A 149 -33.73 1.58 37.34
N THR A 150 -32.84 0.86 37.99
CA THR A 150 -32.18 1.35 39.21
C THR A 150 -31.14 2.37 38.76
N ASP A 151 -31.32 3.63 39.15
CA ASP A 151 -30.38 4.74 38.82
C ASP A 151 -28.98 4.59 39.47
N ASP A 152 -28.72 3.44 40.11
CA ASP A 152 -27.45 3.06 40.76
C ASP A 152 -26.42 2.42 39.79
N ASP A 153 -26.72 2.27 38.49
CA ASP A 153 -25.78 1.72 37.52
C ASP A 153 -24.74 2.77 37.07
N MET A 154 -23.49 2.55 37.49
CA MET A 154 -22.35 3.43 37.21
C MET A 154 -21.79 3.34 35.78
N GLY A 155 -22.31 2.45 34.92
CA GLY A 155 -21.92 2.37 33.50
C GLY A 155 -20.46 1.94 33.32
N ARG A 156 -20.19 0.65 33.52
CA ARG A 156 -18.89 0.14 33.93
C ARG A 156 -18.11 -0.56 32.81
N LYS A 157 -18.76 -1.43 32.03
CA LYS A 157 -18.12 -2.19 30.96
C LYS A 157 -18.59 -1.75 29.58
N VAL A 158 -17.65 -1.64 28.66
CA VAL A 158 -17.89 -1.18 27.29
C VAL A 158 -17.45 -2.23 26.28
N THR A 159 -18.24 -2.41 25.22
CA THR A 159 -17.86 -3.26 24.09
C THR A 159 -17.44 -2.38 22.92
N LEU A 160 -16.21 -2.57 22.46
CA LEU A 160 -15.54 -1.74 21.46
C LEU A 160 -15.16 -2.59 20.25
N ALA A 161 -15.25 -2.02 19.05
CA ALA A 161 -14.88 -2.68 17.80
C ALA A 161 -13.76 -1.93 17.07
N THR A 162 -12.85 -2.69 16.48
CA THR A 162 -11.86 -2.22 15.51
C THR A 162 -11.77 -3.22 14.36
N CYS A 163 -11.36 -2.77 13.17
CA CYS A 163 -11.48 -3.57 11.94
C CYS A 163 -10.27 -3.44 11.01
N SER A 164 -10.11 -4.47 10.18
CA SER A 164 -9.17 -4.50 9.07
C SER A 164 -9.96 -4.60 7.76
N LEU A 165 -9.87 -3.57 6.90
CA LEU A 165 -10.63 -3.52 5.63
C LEU A 165 -9.72 -3.57 4.41
N ASN A 166 -10.14 -4.31 3.37
CA ASN A 166 -9.46 -4.34 2.07
C ASN A 166 -10.00 -3.25 1.13
N GLN A 167 -9.84 -1.99 1.52
CA GLN A 167 -10.26 -0.86 0.67
C GLN A 167 -9.46 -0.85 -0.65
N TRP A 168 -9.99 -0.14 -1.65
CA TRP A 168 -9.34 0.07 -2.95
C TRP A 168 -9.39 1.57 -3.27
N ALA A 169 -8.29 2.15 -3.74
CA ALA A 169 -8.23 3.58 -4.04
C ALA A 169 -9.30 3.99 -5.06
N LEU A 170 -10.14 4.95 -4.68
CA LEU A 170 -11.29 5.48 -5.45
C LEU A 170 -12.46 4.50 -5.71
N ASP A 171 -12.44 3.29 -5.15
CA ASP A 171 -13.58 2.35 -5.14
C ASP A 171 -14.65 2.80 -4.13
N PHE A 172 -15.30 3.94 -4.37
CA PHE A 172 -16.18 4.56 -3.38
C PHE A 172 -17.38 3.69 -2.98
N ASP A 173 -17.92 2.89 -3.92
CA ASP A 173 -19.03 1.97 -3.64
C ASP A 173 -18.56 0.74 -2.85
N GLY A 174 -17.50 0.05 -3.27
CA GLY A 174 -16.96 -1.10 -2.53
C GLY A 174 -16.40 -0.69 -1.16
N ASN A 175 -15.79 0.48 -1.05
CA ASN A 175 -15.34 1.04 0.22
C ASN A 175 -16.51 1.36 1.16
N LEU A 176 -17.61 1.93 0.64
CA LEU A 176 -18.85 2.15 1.40
C LEU A 176 -19.45 0.83 1.90
N GLU A 177 -19.54 -0.20 1.05
CA GLU A 177 -20.04 -1.52 1.42
C GLU A 177 -19.19 -2.18 2.52
N ARG A 178 -17.87 -2.17 2.39
CA ARG A 178 -16.93 -2.70 3.41
C ARG A 178 -17.07 -1.97 4.75
N ILE A 179 -17.21 -0.64 4.73
CA ILE A 179 -17.44 0.16 5.94
C ILE A 179 -18.79 -0.21 6.58
N LEU A 180 -19.88 -0.20 5.80
CA LEU A 180 -21.23 -0.55 6.28
C LEU A 180 -21.26 -1.95 6.91
N ARG A 181 -20.67 -2.96 6.23
CA ARG A 181 -20.59 -4.33 6.72
C ARG A 181 -19.78 -4.44 8.02
N SER A 182 -18.69 -3.67 8.15
CA SER A 182 -17.91 -3.65 9.40
C SER A 182 -18.69 -3.06 10.58
N ILE A 183 -19.54 -2.05 10.34
CA ILE A 183 -20.39 -1.42 11.35
C ILE A 183 -21.54 -2.36 11.74
N GLU A 184 -22.14 -3.06 10.77
CA GLU A 184 -23.14 -4.11 11.00
C GLU A 184 -22.57 -5.21 11.90
N VAL A 185 -21.44 -5.81 11.55
CA VAL A 185 -20.78 -6.87 12.34
C VAL A 185 -20.40 -6.38 13.75
N ALA A 186 -19.91 -5.14 13.88
CA ALA A 186 -19.63 -4.53 15.18
C ALA A 186 -20.89 -4.44 16.06
N ARG A 187 -22.02 -3.97 15.52
CA ARG A 187 -23.30 -3.90 16.25
C ARG A 187 -23.88 -5.28 16.56
N THR A 188 -23.77 -6.25 15.66
CA THR A 188 -24.21 -7.64 15.91
C THR A 188 -23.45 -8.28 17.07
N ARG A 189 -22.19 -7.88 17.28
CA ARG A 189 -21.36 -8.27 18.44
C ARG A 189 -21.52 -7.33 19.66
N GLY A 190 -22.51 -6.44 19.65
CA GLY A 190 -22.86 -5.57 20.77
C GLY A 190 -22.00 -4.32 20.95
N ALA A 191 -21.10 -3.99 20.01
CA ALA A 191 -20.20 -2.86 20.17
C ALA A 191 -20.92 -1.50 20.10
N LYS A 192 -20.47 -0.55 20.94
CA LYS A 192 -20.98 0.83 21.01
C LYS A 192 -20.06 1.89 20.39
N TYR A 193 -18.85 1.48 20.00
CA TYR A 193 -17.92 2.28 19.21
C TYR A 193 -17.26 1.38 18.16
N ARG A 194 -17.11 1.88 16.92
CA ARG A 194 -16.38 1.23 15.82
C ARG A 194 -15.30 2.17 15.27
N LEU A 195 -14.05 1.72 15.33
CA LEU A 195 -12.91 2.31 14.64
C LEU A 195 -12.69 1.65 13.27
N GLY A 196 -12.34 2.42 12.25
CA GLY A 196 -11.84 1.88 10.97
C GLY A 196 -10.54 2.50 10.46
N PRO A 197 -9.97 1.94 9.38
CA PRO A 197 -8.65 2.31 8.88
C PRO A 197 -8.51 3.77 8.44
N GLU A 198 -7.26 4.22 8.30
CA GLU A 198 -6.94 5.57 7.86
C GLU A 198 -7.41 5.83 6.41
N LEU A 199 -8.07 6.96 6.18
CA LEU A 199 -8.62 7.36 4.87
C LEU A 199 -9.54 6.30 4.20
N GLU A 200 -10.15 5.40 4.98
CA GLU A 200 -10.91 4.25 4.48
C GLU A 200 -12.03 4.57 3.48
N ILE A 201 -12.65 5.75 3.51
CA ILE A 201 -13.74 6.11 2.58
C ILE A 201 -13.26 6.16 1.12
N CYS A 202 -12.04 6.64 0.88
CA CYS A 202 -11.44 6.71 -0.45
C CYS A 202 -10.37 5.62 -0.69
N GLY A 203 -9.89 4.95 0.36
CA GLY A 203 -8.65 4.18 0.36
C GLY A 203 -7.43 5.09 0.51
N TYR A 204 -6.41 4.63 1.23
CA TYR A 204 -5.22 5.45 1.52
C TYR A 204 -4.36 5.74 0.27
N GLY A 205 -4.25 4.78 -0.64
CA GLY A 205 -3.35 4.77 -1.80
C GLY A 205 -3.68 5.74 -2.95
N CYS A 206 -4.70 6.61 -2.82
CA CYS A 206 -5.15 7.53 -3.88
C CYS A 206 -4.04 8.46 -4.43
N ALA A 207 -2.97 8.69 -3.66
CA ALA A 207 -1.81 9.48 -4.06
C ALA A 207 -2.21 10.85 -4.66
N ASP A 208 -1.81 11.14 -5.91
CA ASP A 208 -2.05 12.44 -6.53
C ASP A 208 -3.54 12.73 -6.83
N HIS A 209 -4.43 11.72 -6.82
CA HIS A 209 -5.88 11.94 -6.87
C HIS A 209 -6.41 12.69 -5.63
N PHE A 210 -5.66 12.74 -4.52
CA PHE A 210 -6.01 13.65 -3.43
C PHE A 210 -5.98 15.13 -3.86
N TYR A 211 -5.26 15.51 -4.92
CA TYR A 211 -5.32 16.88 -5.44
C TYR A 211 -6.66 17.21 -6.09
N GLU A 212 -7.37 16.22 -6.62
CA GLU A 212 -8.62 16.37 -7.36
C GLU A 212 -9.78 16.71 -6.41
N SER A 213 -10.68 17.60 -6.85
CA SER A 213 -11.89 17.96 -6.11
C SER A 213 -12.81 16.76 -5.86
N ASP A 214 -12.80 15.84 -6.81
CA ASP A 214 -13.83 14.82 -6.94
C ASP A 214 -13.61 13.72 -5.89
N THR A 215 -12.36 13.43 -5.52
CA THR A 215 -12.02 12.59 -4.36
C THR A 215 -12.64 13.10 -3.05
N LEU A 216 -12.70 14.42 -2.85
CA LEU A 216 -13.36 15.03 -1.69
C LEU A 216 -14.89 14.98 -1.82
N LEU A 217 -15.42 15.29 -3.02
CA LEU A 217 -16.85 15.23 -3.31
C LEU A 217 -17.44 13.83 -3.08
N HIS A 218 -16.82 12.80 -3.66
CA HIS A 218 -17.24 11.41 -3.52
C HIS A 218 -17.06 10.91 -2.09
N SER A 219 -16.03 11.36 -1.38
CA SER A 219 -15.89 11.07 0.06
C SER A 219 -17.05 11.66 0.89
N PHE A 220 -17.53 12.87 0.56
CA PHE A 220 -18.75 13.42 1.18
C PHE A 220 -20.04 12.71 0.71
N GLN A 221 -20.10 12.16 -0.50
CA GLN A 221 -21.22 11.31 -0.95
C GLN A 221 -21.28 10.00 -0.16
N VAL A 222 -20.15 9.33 0.06
CA VAL A 222 -20.05 8.14 0.92
C VAL A 222 -20.39 8.49 2.38
N LEU A 223 -19.85 9.58 2.93
CA LEU A 223 -20.20 10.03 4.29
C LEU A 223 -21.70 10.30 4.43
N ARG A 224 -22.35 10.91 3.43
CA ARG A 224 -23.81 11.09 3.41
C ARG A 224 -24.54 9.74 3.50
N LYS A 225 -24.10 8.72 2.73
CA LYS A 225 -24.70 7.38 2.77
C LYS A 225 -24.52 6.69 4.12
N LEU A 226 -23.36 6.87 4.75
CA LEU A 226 -23.11 6.39 6.11
C LEU A 226 -24.02 7.08 7.15
N LEU A 227 -24.26 8.39 7.03
CA LEU A 227 -25.16 9.15 7.92
C LEU A 227 -26.66 8.83 7.71
N GLU A 228 -27.06 8.55 6.46
CA GLU A 228 -28.42 8.13 6.08
C GLU A 228 -28.73 6.69 6.55
N SER A 229 -27.72 5.83 6.70
CA SER A 229 -27.91 4.38 6.89
C SER A 229 -28.44 3.98 8.28
N PRO A 230 -29.43 3.06 8.37
CA PRO A 230 -29.92 2.58 9.67
C PRO A 230 -28.90 1.71 10.41
N VAL A 231 -27.86 1.19 9.73
CA VAL A 231 -26.83 0.36 10.39
C VAL A 231 -25.93 1.18 11.31
N THR A 232 -25.83 2.50 11.15
CA THR A 232 -24.99 3.38 11.98
C THR A 232 -25.72 3.99 13.19
N ARG A 233 -26.91 3.46 13.51
CA ARG A 233 -27.68 3.87 14.69
C ARG A 233 -27.11 3.28 15.97
N ASP A 234 -27.13 4.06 17.06
CA ASP A 234 -26.76 3.66 18.42
C ASP A 234 -25.38 2.99 18.58
N ILE A 235 -24.44 3.40 17.72
CA ILE A 235 -23.01 3.10 17.72
C ILE A 235 -22.27 4.38 17.29
N ILE A 236 -21.16 4.74 17.95
CA ILE A 236 -20.28 5.80 17.45
C ILE A 236 -19.42 5.21 16.34
N CYS A 237 -19.45 5.84 15.16
CA CYS A 237 -18.64 5.47 14.01
C CYS A 237 -17.51 6.49 13.83
N ASP A 238 -16.27 6.02 13.86
CA ASP A 238 -15.09 6.80 13.50
C ASP A 238 -14.62 6.35 12.10
N VAL A 239 -14.68 7.25 11.11
CA VAL A 239 -14.32 6.98 9.71
C VAL A 239 -13.28 7.96 9.14
N GLY A 240 -12.47 7.50 8.20
CA GLY A 240 -11.37 8.30 7.62
C GLY A 240 -11.66 8.86 6.22
N MET A 241 -11.42 10.15 5.99
CA MET A 241 -11.52 10.79 4.67
C MET A 241 -10.68 12.07 4.52
N PRO A 242 -10.34 12.51 3.30
CA PRO A 242 -9.76 13.82 3.06
C PRO A 242 -10.81 14.93 3.28
N VAL A 243 -10.45 15.98 4.01
CA VAL A 243 -11.30 17.18 4.23
C VAL A 243 -10.51 18.44 3.92
N MET A 244 -11.14 19.41 3.25
CA MET A 244 -10.55 20.73 3.00
C MET A 244 -11.20 21.79 3.90
N HIS A 245 -10.43 22.37 4.81
CA HIS A 245 -10.84 23.42 5.75
C HIS A 245 -9.99 24.67 5.50
N HIS A 246 -10.62 25.86 5.46
CA HIS A 246 -9.98 27.12 5.04
C HIS A 246 -9.06 27.02 3.80
N ASN A 247 -9.48 26.27 2.77
CA ASN A 247 -8.74 25.99 1.53
C ASN A 247 -7.41 25.20 1.73
N VAL A 248 -7.23 24.56 2.89
CA VAL A 248 -6.12 23.67 3.21
C VAL A 248 -6.66 22.25 3.35
N ARG A 249 -6.00 21.26 2.71
CA ARG A 249 -6.42 19.85 2.77
C ARG A 249 -5.76 19.13 3.94
N TYR A 250 -6.57 18.40 4.69
CA TYR A 250 -6.18 17.58 5.83
C TYR A 250 -6.62 16.13 5.61
N ASN A 251 -5.83 15.20 6.12
CA ASN A 251 -6.24 13.82 6.35
C ASN A 251 -7.00 13.81 7.68
N CYS A 252 -8.26 13.35 7.69
CA CYS A 252 -9.17 13.54 8.82
C CYS A 252 -9.87 12.25 9.24
N ARG A 253 -10.16 12.17 10.54
CA ARG A 253 -11.23 11.34 11.10
C ARG A 253 -12.51 12.14 11.17
N VAL A 254 -13.63 11.52 10.86
CA VAL A 254 -14.99 12.04 11.03
C VAL A 254 -15.71 11.10 11.98
N LEU A 255 -16.00 11.58 13.19
CA LEU A 255 -16.69 10.82 14.21
C LEU A 255 -18.16 11.23 14.21
N PHE A 256 -19.08 10.26 14.06
CA PHE A 256 -20.51 10.50 13.95
C PHE A 256 -21.33 9.46 14.73
N LEU A 257 -22.56 9.84 15.09
CA LEU A 257 -23.51 9.03 15.86
C LEU A 257 -24.94 9.42 15.46
N ASN A 258 -25.81 8.44 15.23
CA ASN A 258 -27.26 8.67 15.00
C ASN A 258 -27.61 9.73 13.93
N GLY A 259 -26.78 9.85 12.88
CA GLY A 259 -26.96 10.81 11.78
C GLY A 259 -26.47 12.23 12.08
N LYS A 260 -25.75 12.45 13.19
CA LYS A 260 -25.07 13.70 13.54
C LYS A 260 -23.56 13.51 13.53
N ILE A 261 -22.82 14.47 12.95
CA ILE A 261 -21.36 14.52 13.04
C ILE A 261 -21.00 15.18 14.38
N LEU A 262 -20.13 14.53 15.15
CA LEU A 262 -19.66 14.96 16.46
C LEU A 262 -18.36 15.77 16.35
N LEU A 263 -17.42 15.31 15.52
CA LEU A 263 -16.07 15.85 15.41
C LEU A 263 -15.44 15.51 14.06
N ILE A 264 -14.69 16.46 13.50
CA ILE A 264 -13.67 16.20 12.47
C ILE A 264 -12.26 16.43 13.06
N ARG A 265 -11.47 15.37 13.23
CA ARG A 265 -10.11 15.42 13.78
C ARG A 265 -9.07 15.33 12.65
N PRO A 266 -8.39 16.42 12.26
CA PRO A 266 -7.30 16.40 11.28
C PRO A 266 -6.00 15.82 11.86
N LYS A 267 -5.21 15.14 11.02
CA LYS A 267 -3.89 14.59 11.34
C LYS A 267 -2.87 15.70 11.64
N MET A 268 -2.15 15.56 12.74
CA MET A 268 -1.17 16.52 13.25
C MET A 268 0.27 16.17 12.88
N LEU A 269 0.59 14.88 12.74
CA LEU A 269 1.94 14.39 12.42
C LEU A 269 1.90 13.48 11.18
N MET A 270 2.43 14.00 10.07
CA MET A 270 2.34 13.36 8.75
C MET A 270 3.50 12.38 8.48
N ALA A 271 3.19 11.25 7.86
CA ALA A 271 4.15 10.24 7.47
C ALA A 271 4.83 10.63 6.13
N ASN A 272 6.14 10.89 6.16
CA ASN A 272 6.92 11.36 5.00
C ASN A 272 8.30 10.69 4.91
N LYS A 273 8.32 9.35 4.89
CA LYS A 273 9.52 8.50 4.89
C LYS A 273 9.23 7.20 4.14
N GLY A 274 10.17 6.76 3.29
CA GLY A 274 10.02 5.52 2.52
C GLY A 274 8.92 5.67 1.47
N ASN A 275 7.92 4.79 1.51
CA ASN A 275 6.77 4.86 0.60
C ASN A 275 5.83 6.04 0.94
N TYR A 276 5.74 6.44 2.22
CA TYR A 276 4.84 7.51 2.67
C TYR A 276 5.34 8.90 2.24
N ARG A 277 4.44 9.74 1.74
CA ARG A 277 4.71 11.11 1.28
C ARG A 277 3.56 12.09 1.58
N GLU A 278 2.88 11.93 2.71
CA GLU A 278 1.59 12.59 3.00
C GLU A 278 1.61 14.12 2.85
N ILE A 279 2.74 14.77 3.17
CA ILE A 279 2.90 16.23 3.04
C ILE A 279 2.83 16.74 1.59
N ARG A 280 2.83 15.84 0.61
CA ARG A 280 2.57 16.17 -0.80
C ARG A 280 1.12 16.63 -0.99
N TRP A 281 0.18 16.00 -0.30
CA TRP A 281 -1.27 16.16 -0.51
C TRP A 281 -1.97 16.86 0.66
N PHE A 282 -1.45 16.68 1.88
CA PHE A 282 -2.06 17.10 3.14
C PHE A 282 -1.15 18.05 3.95
N SER A 283 -1.74 18.99 4.67
CA SER A 283 -1.04 19.78 5.69
C SER A 283 -1.27 19.20 7.09
N PRO A 284 -0.27 19.19 7.98
CA PRO A 284 -0.47 18.85 9.38
C PRO A 284 -1.32 19.91 10.09
N TRP A 285 -2.24 19.48 10.96
CA TRP A 285 -2.90 20.39 11.90
C TRP A 285 -1.91 20.81 13.00
N ASN A 286 -1.47 22.07 12.92
CA ASN A 286 -0.48 22.65 13.83
C ASN A 286 -1.10 23.31 15.08
N GLN A 287 -2.43 23.43 15.16
CA GLN A 287 -3.11 24.15 16.24
C GLN A 287 -3.46 23.23 17.42
N LEU A 288 -2.43 22.85 18.19
CA LEU A 288 -2.56 22.07 19.42
C LEU A 288 -3.60 22.68 20.39
N ARG A 289 -4.48 21.83 20.96
CA ARG A 289 -5.60 22.23 21.84
C ARG A 289 -6.48 23.35 21.28
N ARG A 290 -6.62 23.48 19.95
CA ARG A 290 -7.56 24.41 19.31
C ARG A 290 -8.53 23.66 18.41
N VAL A 291 -9.76 24.16 18.44
CA VAL A 291 -10.89 23.78 17.60
C VAL A 291 -11.35 25.04 16.86
N GLU A 292 -11.74 24.87 15.61
CA GLU A 292 -12.41 25.85 14.76
C GLU A 292 -13.76 25.26 14.31
N GLU A 293 -14.66 26.10 13.80
CA GLU A 293 -15.90 25.61 13.19
C GLU A 293 -15.67 25.25 11.72
N TYR A 294 -16.02 24.01 11.36
CA TYR A 294 -16.07 23.57 9.97
C TYR A 294 -17.48 23.67 9.42
N PHE A 295 -17.68 24.51 8.40
CA PHE A 295 -18.94 24.59 7.67
C PHE A 295 -19.16 23.34 6.82
N LEU A 296 -20.23 22.61 7.11
CA LEU A 296 -20.56 21.38 6.41
C LEU A 296 -21.04 21.65 4.97
N PRO A 297 -20.69 20.80 3.98
CA PRO A 297 -21.29 20.86 2.65
C PRO A 297 -22.82 20.72 2.72
N ARG A 298 -23.57 21.46 1.89
CA ARG A 298 -25.05 21.47 1.91
C ARG A 298 -25.69 20.08 1.92
N MET A 299 -25.15 19.16 1.12
CA MET A 299 -25.59 17.76 1.05
C MET A 299 -25.45 16.96 2.37
N ILE A 300 -24.62 17.44 3.31
CA ILE A 300 -24.48 16.94 4.67
C ILE A 300 -25.40 17.73 5.62
N GLN A 301 -25.50 19.05 5.46
CA GLN A 301 -26.45 19.89 6.20
C GLN A 301 -27.90 19.37 6.04
N GLU A 302 -28.27 18.94 4.82
CA GLU A 302 -29.56 18.32 4.48
C GLU A 302 -29.91 17.08 5.31
N VAL A 303 -28.93 16.22 5.62
CA VAL A 303 -29.17 14.94 6.32
C VAL A 303 -28.87 15.01 7.81
N THR A 304 -27.95 15.88 8.23
CA THR A 304 -27.58 16.07 9.64
C THR A 304 -28.44 17.12 10.33
N GLY A 305 -28.91 18.16 9.62
CA GLY A 305 -29.44 19.37 10.26
C GLY A 305 -28.40 20.02 11.18
N GLN A 306 -27.18 20.23 10.66
CA GLN A 306 -26.07 20.94 11.31
C GLN A 306 -25.40 21.85 10.28
N ASP A 307 -25.24 23.14 10.58
CA ASP A 307 -24.52 24.07 9.69
C ASP A 307 -23.00 23.94 9.83
N THR A 308 -22.54 23.83 11.08
CA THR A 308 -21.13 23.71 11.47
C THR A 308 -20.88 22.51 12.39
N VAL A 309 -19.62 22.07 12.46
CA VAL A 309 -19.13 21.04 13.40
C VAL A 309 -17.75 21.40 13.96
N PRO A 310 -17.36 20.85 15.14
CA PRO A 310 -16.00 20.96 15.66
C PRO A 310 -14.95 20.39 14.70
N PHE A 311 -13.89 21.16 14.43
CA PHE A 311 -12.73 20.73 13.65
C PHE A 311 -11.43 21.07 14.38
N GLY A 312 -10.57 20.09 14.67
CA GLY A 312 -9.26 20.34 15.30
C GLY A 312 -8.81 19.28 16.31
N ASP A 313 -8.01 19.70 17.30
CA ASP A 313 -7.46 18.85 18.37
C ASP A 313 -8.34 18.91 19.62
N CYS A 314 -9.23 17.91 19.75
CA CYS A 314 -10.14 17.73 20.88
C CYS A 314 -10.55 16.26 21.04
N VAL A 315 -11.30 15.96 22.11
CA VAL A 315 -11.70 14.61 22.52
C VAL A 315 -13.22 14.51 22.67
N LEU A 316 -13.79 13.32 22.53
CA LEU A 316 -15.20 13.06 22.82
C LEU A 316 -15.37 12.72 24.30
N SER A 317 -16.32 13.39 24.97
CA SER A 317 -16.73 13.06 26.35
C SER A 317 -18.17 12.57 26.31
N THR A 318 -18.36 11.31 26.63
CA THR A 318 -19.68 10.67 26.75
C THR A 318 -20.19 10.77 28.19
N LYS A 319 -21.28 10.08 28.54
CA LYS A 319 -21.77 9.98 29.92
C LYS A 319 -20.85 9.18 30.83
N ASP A 320 -20.20 8.16 30.30
CA ASP A 320 -19.46 7.14 31.04
C ASP A 320 -17.95 7.10 30.77
N THR A 321 -17.47 7.68 29.67
CA THR A 321 -16.03 7.67 29.32
C THR A 321 -15.57 8.86 28.46
N CYS A 322 -14.26 8.97 28.25
CA CYS A 322 -13.59 9.98 27.43
C CYS A 322 -12.69 9.32 26.37
N ILE A 323 -12.89 9.68 25.10
CA ILE A 323 -12.29 9.03 23.92
C ILE A 323 -11.43 10.03 23.14
N GLY A 324 -10.16 9.68 22.90
CA GLY A 324 -9.20 10.49 22.15
C GLY A 324 -8.64 9.76 20.93
N THR A 325 -8.44 10.48 19.84
CA THR A 325 -8.07 9.91 18.54
C THR A 325 -6.66 10.30 18.14
N GLU A 326 -5.81 9.31 17.88
CA GLU A 326 -4.54 9.38 17.15
C GLU A 326 -4.74 8.91 15.69
N ILE A 327 -3.85 9.34 14.79
CA ILE A 327 -3.87 8.89 13.39
C ILE A 327 -2.48 8.39 12.98
N CYS A 328 -2.35 7.08 12.79
CA CYS A 328 -1.14 6.36 12.40
C CYS A 328 0.12 6.91 13.06
N HIS A 329 0.97 7.59 12.26
CA HIS A 329 2.31 8.04 12.60
C HIS A 329 2.40 8.91 13.87
N GLU A 330 1.28 9.48 14.33
CA GLU A 330 1.19 10.16 15.62
C GLU A 330 1.65 9.28 16.82
N LEU A 331 1.36 7.97 16.81
CA LEU A 331 1.83 7.01 17.83
C LEU A 331 3.36 6.94 17.91
N TRP A 332 4.03 6.91 16.75
CA TRP A 332 5.49 6.78 16.61
C TRP A 332 6.29 8.04 17.02
N SER A 333 5.61 9.12 17.41
CA SER A 333 6.23 10.36 17.86
C SER A 333 6.85 10.23 19.26
N PRO A 334 8.01 10.85 19.55
CA PRO A 334 8.50 11.04 20.93
C PRO A 334 7.55 11.87 21.82
N ARG A 335 6.56 12.54 21.21
CA ARG A 335 5.48 13.28 21.87
C ARG A 335 4.14 12.91 21.22
N SER A 336 3.78 11.63 21.28
CA SER A 336 2.49 11.11 20.80
C SER A 336 1.31 11.81 21.51
N PRO A 337 0.21 12.14 20.83
CA PRO A 337 -0.98 12.72 21.45
C PRO A 337 -1.53 11.93 22.66
N HIS A 338 -1.46 10.60 22.66
CA HIS A 338 -2.00 9.77 23.76
C HIS A 338 -1.37 10.09 25.12
N ILE A 339 -0.11 10.54 25.17
CA ILE A 339 0.56 10.96 26.42
C ILE A 339 -0.21 12.12 27.07
N ARG A 340 -0.54 13.13 26.27
CA ARG A 340 -1.26 14.34 26.71
C ARG A 340 -2.75 14.11 26.88
N MET A 341 -3.32 13.14 26.17
CA MET A 341 -4.70 12.70 26.34
C MET A 341 -4.86 11.90 27.64
N GLY A 342 -3.93 11.01 27.98
CA GLY A 342 -3.91 10.26 29.24
C GLY A 342 -3.77 11.18 30.45
N LEU A 343 -2.91 12.20 30.38
CA LEU A 343 -2.80 13.25 31.41
C LEU A 343 -4.08 14.10 31.55
N ASP A 344 -4.88 14.24 30.49
CA ASP A 344 -6.22 14.87 30.55
C ASP A 344 -7.29 13.89 31.07
N GLY A 345 -6.97 12.61 31.29
CA GLY A 345 -7.94 11.59 31.71
C GLY A 345 -8.80 11.01 30.58
N VAL A 346 -8.29 10.98 29.35
CA VAL A 346 -8.84 10.13 28.27
C VAL A 346 -8.61 8.67 28.63
N GLU A 347 -9.65 7.84 28.56
CA GLU A 347 -9.61 6.43 28.96
C GLU A 347 -9.47 5.49 27.77
N ILE A 348 -10.02 5.87 26.62
CA ILE A 348 -9.97 5.12 25.37
C ILE A 348 -9.19 5.93 24.33
N PHE A 349 -8.09 5.38 23.85
CA PHE A 349 -7.34 5.89 22.70
C PHE A 349 -7.73 5.11 21.45
N THR A 350 -7.83 5.79 20.30
CA THR A 350 -8.10 5.14 19.02
C THR A 350 -7.07 5.54 17.98
N ASN A 351 -6.56 4.59 17.21
CA ASN A 351 -5.57 4.83 16.15
C ASN A 351 -6.02 4.17 14.85
N SER A 352 -6.46 4.99 13.90
CA SER A 352 -6.63 4.53 12.53
C SER A 352 -5.30 4.59 11.78
N SER A 353 -4.93 3.52 11.10
CA SER A 353 -3.70 3.42 10.32
C SER A 353 -3.94 2.96 8.88
N ALA A 354 -2.96 3.27 8.04
CA ALA A 354 -2.66 2.58 6.79
C ALA A 354 -1.17 2.18 6.80
N SER A 355 -0.82 1.31 7.74
CA SER A 355 0.53 0.75 7.87
C SER A 355 0.70 -0.39 6.87
N HIS A 356 1.65 -0.24 5.94
CA HIS A 356 2.01 -1.32 5.01
C HIS A 356 2.98 -2.33 5.64
N HIS A 357 2.94 -3.56 5.12
CA HIS A 357 3.89 -4.62 5.44
C HIS A 357 5.34 -4.16 5.27
N GLU A 358 6.20 -4.68 6.11
CA GLU A 358 7.65 -4.65 5.99
C GLU A 358 8.12 -5.86 6.78
N LEU A 359 8.97 -6.69 6.17
CA LEU A 359 9.31 -8.02 6.64
C LEU A 359 9.91 -7.92 8.05
N ARG A 360 9.27 -8.56 9.05
CA ARG A 360 9.62 -8.50 10.48
C ARG A 360 9.40 -7.12 11.15
N LYS A 361 8.32 -6.39 10.82
CA LYS A 361 7.94 -5.11 11.47
C LYS A 361 6.77 -5.21 12.48
N ALA A 362 6.02 -6.31 12.50
CA ALA A 362 4.79 -6.43 13.29
C ALA A 362 5.02 -6.25 14.80
N ASP A 363 6.15 -6.76 15.31
CA ASP A 363 6.65 -6.59 16.68
C ASP A 363 6.68 -5.13 17.13
N ASN A 364 7.31 -4.25 16.34
CA ASN A 364 7.49 -2.84 16.62
C ASN A 364 6.15 -2.09 16.74
N ARG A 365 5.10 -2.57 16.06
CA ARG A 365 3.73 -2.02 16.15
C ARG A 365 3.05 -2.45 17.45
N VAL A 366 3.10 -3.75 17.77
CA VAL A 366 2.51 -4.32 18.98
C VAL A 366 3.15 -3.69 20.22
N ASP A 367 4.49 -3.62 20.27
CA ASP A 367 5.21 -3.07 21.43
C ASP A 367 4.96 -1.57 21.64
N LEU A 368 4.74 -0.79 20.57
CA LEU A 368 4.34 0.62 20.69
C LEU A 368 2.92 0.78 21.26
N VAL A 369 1.96 -0.05 20.82
CA VAL A 369 0.57 -0.04 21.33
C VAL A 369 0.52 -0.50 22.79
N LYS A 370 1.29 -1.54 23.15
CA LYS A 370 1.46 -1.96 24.55
C LYS A 370 2.10 -0.85 25.38
N SER A 371 3.25 -0.32 24.95
CA SER A 371 3.95 0.76 25.66
C SER A 371 3.07 2.00 25.87
N ALA A 372 2.22 2.35 24.90
CA ALA A 372 1.26 3.44 25.01
C ALA A 372 0.27 3.27 26.18
N THR A 373 -0.17 2.03 26.45
CA THR A 373 -1.11 1.72 27.53
C THR A 373 -0.44 1.38 28.86
N THR A 374 0.71 0.70 28.87
CA THR A 374 1.48 0.45 30.10
C THR A 374 1.86 1.76 30.80
N LYS A 375 2.36 2.77 30.06
CA LYS A 375 2.92 4.00 30.67
C LYS A 375 1.87 5.05 31.06
N SER A 376 0.59 4.80 30.80
CA SER A 376 -0.46 5.82 30.96
C SER A 376 -1.81 5.25 31.44
N GLY A 377 -1.96 3.93 31.52
CA GLY A 377 -3.25 3.26 31.64
C GLY A 377 -4.19 3.54 30.45
N GLY A 378 -5.24 2.76 30.33
CA GLY A 378 -6.28 2.96 29.31
C GLY A 378 -6.38 1.83 28.29
N VAL A 379 -7.42 1.96 27.47
CA VAL A 379 -7.71 1.07 26.34
C VAL A 379 -7.15 1.71 25.07
N TYR A 380 -6.54 0.92 24.19
CA TYR A 380 -6.03 1.40 22.89
C TYR A 380 -6.56 0.51 21.77
N LEU A 381 -7.41 1.09 20.92
CA LEU A 381 -7.89 0.46 19.68
C LEU A 381 -6.96 0.85 18.53
N TYR A 382 -6.54 -0.15 17.76
CA TYR A 382 -5.79 0.05 16.51
C TYR A 382 -6.56 -0.58 15.35
N ALA A 383 -6.80 0.19 14.29
CA ALA A 383 -7.40 -0.27 13.03
C ALA A 383 -6.42 -0.05 11.88
N ASN A 384 -6.40 -0.92 10.89
CA ASN A 384 -5.47 -0.82 9.77
C ASN A 384 -6.08 -1.34 8.47
N GLN A 385 -5.64 -0.82 7.32
CA GLN A 385 -6.03 -1.39 6.03
C GLN A 385 -5.41 -2.81 5.90
N LYS A 386 -6.06 -3.74 5.18
CA LYS A 386 -5.56 -5.11 4.97
C LYS A 386 -5.81 -5.56 3.54
N GLY A 387 -4.77 -5.66 2.72
CA GLY A 387 -4.89 -5.91 1.28
C GLY A 387 -4.04 -4.98 0.42
N CYS A 388 -4.25 -5.00 -0.90
CA CYS A 388 -3.57 -4.14 -1.88
C CYS A 388 -4.53 -3.12 -2.51
N ASP A 389 -4.41 -1.84 -2.13
CA ASP A 389 -5.34 -0.79 -2.55
C ASP A 389 -5.03 -0.11 -3.90
N GLY A 390 -4.14 -0.72 -4.72
CA GLY A 390 -3.84 -0.29 -6.09
C GLY A 390 -2.37 0.02 -6.40
N ASP A 391 -1.46 -0.28 -5.46
CA ASP A 391 -0.03 0.07 -5.50
C ASP A 391 0.86 -1.13 -5.11
N ARG A 392 2.18 -0.95 -5.13
CA ARG A 392 3.19 -1.96 -4.77
C ARG A 392 3.19 -2.43 -3.32
N VAL A 393 2.51 -1.74 -2.42
CA VAL A 393 2.45 -2.12 -1.01
C VAL A 393 1.24 -3.03 -0.72
N TYR A 394 1.41 -3.94 0.23
CA TYR A 394 0.33 -4.65 0.89
C TYR A 394 0.16 -4.05 2.29
N TYR A 395 -1.07 -3.74 2.69
CA TYR A 395 -1.38 -3.35 4.06
C TYR A 395 -1.70 -4.60 4.86
N ASP A 396 -1.12 -4.70 6.06
CA ASP A 396 -0.96 -5.96 6.79
C ASP A 396 -1.83 -6.04 8.06
N GLY A 397 -2.99 -5.37 8.07
CA GLY A 397 -3.99 -5.52 9.12
C GLY A 397 -3.39 -5.39 10.52
N CYS A 398 -3.45 -6.49 11.29
CA CYS A 398 -3.13 -6.52 12.72
C CYS A 398 -3.93 -5.45 13.49
N ALA A 399 -5.23 -5.33 13.19
CA ALA A 399 -6.15 -4.65 14.09
C ALA A 399 -6.02 -5.26 15.49
N MET A 400 -6.02 -4.44 16.54
CA MET A 400 -5.77 -4.93 17.90
C MET A 400 -6.45 -4.05 18.95
N VAL A 401 -6.72 -4.65 20.11
CA VAL A 401 -7.15 -3.93 21.31
C VAL A 401 -6.17 -4.24 22.44
N ALA A 402 -5.64 -3.19 23.07
CA ALA A 402 -4.82 -3.28 24.27
C ALA A 402 -5.51 -2.64 25.48
N VAL A 403 -5.20 -3.11 26.69
CA VAL A 403 -5.66 -2.54 27.97
C VAL A 403 -4.48 -2.55 28.95
N ASN A 404 -4.12 -1.39 29.50
CA ASN A 404 -3.09 -1.21 30.54
C ASN A 404 -1.71 -1.88 30.25
N GLY A 405 -1.40 -2.19 28.99
CA GLY A 405 -0.15 -2.83 28.55
C GLY A 405 -0.31 -4.24 27.97
N ASP A 406 -1.44 -4.91 28.20
CA ASP A 406 -1.74 -6.23 27.64
C ASP A 406 -2.59 -6.14 26.38
N ILE A 407 -2.42 -7.10 25.46
CA ILE A 407 -3.31 -7.27 24.30
C ILE A 407 -4.49 -8.14 24.75
N VAL A 408 -5.72 -7.74 24.42
CA VAL A 408 -6.95 -8.51 24.70
C VAL A 408 -7.68 -8.98 23.43
N ALA A 409 -7.29 -8.46 22.25
CA ALA A 409 -7.76 -8.94 20.95
C ALA A 409 -6.72 -8.68 19.85
N GLN A 410 -6.56 -9.64 18.93
CA GLN A 410 -5.66 -9.62 17.78
C GLN A 410 -6.46 -10.01 16.52
N GLY A 411 -6.35 -9.23 15.45
CA GLY A 411 -6.77 -9.57 14.09
C GLY A 411 -5.61 -10.08 13.24
N ALA A 412 -5.93 -10.66 12.07
CA ALA A 412 -4.99 -11.25 11.14
C ALA A 412 -4.03 -10.22 10.53
N GLN A 413 -2.79 -10.67 10.29
CA GLN A 413 -1.80 -9.90 9.52
C GLN A 413 -2.06 -10.04 8.00
N PHE A 414 -2.48 -11.24 7.59
CA PHE A 414 -2.78 -11.59 6.20
C PHE A 414 -4.05 -12.44 6.17
N SER A 415 -5.05 -12.05 5.39
CA SER A 415 -6.18 -12.91 5.02
C SER A 415 -6.87 -12.38 3.76
N LEU A 416 -7.65 -13.23 3.10
CA LEU A 416 -8.36 -12.89 1.85
C LEU A 416 -9.68 -12.14 2.08
N ASP A 417 -10.08 -11.90 3.33
CA ASP A 417 -11.36 -11.26 3.67
C ASP A 417 -11.34 -9.75 3.43
N ASP A 418 -12.31 -9.24 2.67
CA ASP A 418 -12.47 -7.79 2.45
C ASP A 418 -12.86 -7.02 3.72
N VAL A 419 -13.43 -7.70 4.72
CA VAL A 419 -13.88 -7.12 6.00
C VAL A 419 -13.58 -8.06 7.16
N GLU A 420 -12.56 -7.74 7.96
CA GLU A 420 -12.33 -8.32 9.28
C GLU A 420 -12.80 -7.34 10.37
N VAL A 421 -13.54 -7.82 11.37
CA VAL A 421 -13.83 -7.06 12.58
C VAL A 421 -13.41 -7.86 13.80
N ILE A 422 -12.72 -7.23 14.74
CA ILE A 422 -12.51 -7.74 16.10
C ILE A 422 -13.23 -6.86 17.11
N THR A 423 -13.57 -7.44 18.24
CA THR A 423 -14.29 -6.78 19.34
C THR A 423 -13.63 -7.13 20.65
N ALA A 424 -13.65 -6.20 21.61
CA ALA A 424 -13.27 -6.46 22.98
C ALA A 424 -14.29 -5.83 23.93
N THR A 425 -14.69 -6.59 24.94
CA THR A 425 -15.44 -6.09 26.10
C THR A 425 -14.44 -5.83 27.23
N VAL A 426 -14.43 -4.61 27.76
CA VAL A 426 -13.45 -4.15 28.75
C VAL A 426 -14.15 -3.39 29.88
N ASP A 427 -13.63 -3.48 31.10
CA ASP A 427 -14.13 -2.72 32.26
C ASP A 427 -13.33 -1.42 32.40
N LEU A 428 -14.02 -0.28 32.49
CA LEU A 428 -13.37 1.03 32.62
C LEU A 428 -12.79 1.25 34.03
N GLU A 429 -13.29 0.53 35.04
CA GLU A 429 -12.71 0.58 36.38
C GLU A 429 -11.38 -0.16 36.47
N ASP A 430 -11.05 -1.08 35.55
CA ASP A 430 -9.70 -1.64 35.44
C ASP A 430 -8.70 -0.55 34.99
N VAL A 431 -9.12 0.37 34.12
CA VAL A 431 -8.33 1.55 33.72
C VAL A 431 -8.21 2.56 34.87
N ARG A 432 -9.32 2.84 35.57
CA ARG A 432 -9.35 3.79 36.70
C ARG A 432 -8.52 3.30 37.88
N SER A 433 -8.62 2.02 38.21
CA SER A 433 -7.85 1.38 39.29
C SER A 433 -6.36 1.32 38.96
N TYR A 434 -5.99 0.86 37.76
CA TYR A 434 -4.60 0.85 37.30
C TYR A 434 -3.96 2.24 37.31
N ARG A 435 -4.72 3.28 36.92
CA ARG A 435 -4.26 4.66 37.03
C ARG A 435 -4.18 5.15 38.48
N GLY A 436 -5.03 4.68 39.39
CA GLY A 436 -4.96 5.00 40.81
C GLY A 436 -3.76 4.36 41.53
N GLU A 437 -3.25 3.24 41.02
CA GLU A 437 -2.09 2.51 41.55
C GLU A 437 -0.77 2.97 40.93
N GLU A 438 -0.65 2.89 39.59
CA GLU A 438 0.62 3.08 38.86
C GLU A 438 0.84 4.51 38.35
N CYS A 439 -0.20 5.31 38.14
CA CYS A 439 -0.09 6.63 37.51
C CYS A 439 -0.23 7.78 38.51
N GLN A 440 0.74 8.69 38.54
CA GLN A 440 0.66 9.92 39.36
C GLN A 440 0.37 11.16 38.47
N PRO A 441 -0.90 11.51 38.21
CA PRO A 441 -1.28 12.56 37.25
C PRO A 441 -1.02 14.01 37.73
N HIS A 442 -0.28 14.21 38.83
CA HIS A 442 -0.01 15.53 39.43
C HIS A 442 1.33 16.16 38.99
N MET A 443 2.06 15.54 38.05
CA MET A 443 3.29 16.12 37.47
C MET A 443 2.97 17.15 36.39
N GLU A 444 3.25 18.43 36.68
CA GLU A 444 3.23 19.61 35.78
C GLU A 444 2.09 19.65 34.75
N SER A 445 1.00 20.35 35.10
CA SER A 445 -0.12 20.57 34.18
C SER A 445 0.30 21.28 32.89
N GLU A 446 0.01 20.66 31.73
CA GLU A 446 0.08 21.42 30.47
C GLU A 446 -0.89 22.60 30.51
N PRO A 447 -0.50 23.80 30.03
CA PRO A 447 -1.21 25.05 30.31
C PRO A 447 -2.58 25.20 29.63
N LYS A 448 -3.10 24.15 28.98
CA LYS A 448 -4.45 24.12 28.40
C LYS A 448 -4.96 22.67 28.30
N PRO A 449 -6.14 22.34 28.89
CA PRO A 449 -6.73 21.01 28.78
C PRO A 449 -7.25 20.72 27.35
N CYS A 450 -7.62 19.47 27.10
CA CYS A 450 -8.38 19.10 25.90
C CYS A 450 -9.69 19.90 25.84
N HIS A 451 -10.05 20.40 24.66
CA HIS A 451 -11.45 20.73 24.41
C HIS A 451 -12.25 19.41 24.39
N ARG A 452 -13.45 19.41 24.97
CA ARG A 452 -14.30 18.21 25.10
C ARG A 452 -15.62 18.41 24.37
N VAL A 453 -15.83 17.66 23.30
CA VAL A 453 -17.14 17.56 22.64
C VAL A 453 -18.02 16.68 23.52
N LYS A 454 -19.06 17.26 24.11
CA LYS A 454 -20.02 16.51 24.94
C LYS A 454 -20.97 15.72 24.05
N VAL A 455 -21.12 14.43 24.30
CA VAL A 455 -21.97 13.51 23.54
C VAL A 455 -23.00 12.90 24.49
N ASP A 456 -24.29 13.09 24.19
CA ASP A 456 -25.38 12.51 24.98
C ASP A 456 -25.59 11.03 24.63
N PHE A 457 -24.64 10.21 25.10
CA PHE A 457 -24.56 8.78 24.80
C PHE A 457 -23.79 8.04 25.90
N SER A 458 -23.97 6.73 25.98
CA SER A 458 -23.20 5.81 26.84
C SER A 458 -22.66 4.67 25.98
N LEU A 459 -21.41 4.25 26.24
CA LEU A 459 -20.81 3.07 25.63
C LEU A 459 -21.10 1.79 26.43
N SER A 460 -21.39 1.93 27.71
CA SER A 460 -21.92 0.89 28.59
C SER A 460 -23.43 0.71 28.39
N THR A 461 -24.02 -0.29 29.06
CA THR A 461 -25.46 -0.58 29.00
C THR A 461 -25.97 -1.06 30.35
N GLY A 462 -27.25 -0.82 30.66
CA GLY A 462 -27.91 -1.14 31.94
C GLY A 462 -28.09 -2.64 32.29
N ASN A 463 -27.16 -3.49 31.87
CA ASN A 463 -27.04 -4.92 32.16
C ASN A 463 -25.56 -5.39 32.07
N ASP A 464 -24.59 -4.47 32.04
CA ASP A 464 -23.18 -4.78 31.72
C ASP A 464 -22.48 -5.70 32.74
N LEU A 465 -23.02 -5.79 33.96
CA LEU A 465 -22.65 -6.73 35.01
C LEU A 465 -22.46 -8.16 34.48
N TYR A 466 -23.30 -8.59 33.54
CA TYR A 466 -23.27 -9.95 32.96
C TYR A 466 -22.40 -10.08 31.69
N LEU A 467 -21.84 -8.99 31.15
CA LEU A 467 -20.94 -9.06 30.01
C LEU A 467 -19.55 -9.57 30.46
N PRO A 468 -18.98 -10.62 29.83
CA PRO A 468 -17.65 -11.12 30.16
C PRO A 468 -16.58 -10.19 29.57
N THR A 469 -15.57 -9.83 30.38
CA THR A 469 -14.40 -9.07 29.92
C THR A 469 -13.43 -9.96 29.14
N HIS A 470 -12.83 -9.43 28.08
CA HIS A 470 -11.79 -10.13 27.33
C HIS A 470 -10.51 -10.20 28.16
N GLN A 471 -9.91 -11.38 28.23
CA GLN A 471 -8.72 -11.64 29.02
C GLN A 471 -7.45 -11.35 28.21
N PRO A 472 -6.30 -11.05 28.86
CA PRO A 472 -5.01 -10.93 28.18
C PRO A 472 -4.66 -12.14 27.31
N ILE A 473 -4.22 -11.89 26.09
CA ILE A 473 -3.73 -12.89 25.14
C ILE A 473 -2.25 -12.67 24.82
N ARG A 474 -1.51 -13.76 24.59
CA ARG A 474 -0.17 -13.68 24.03
C ARG A 474 -0.29 -13.45 22.52
N TRP A 475 0.30 -12.36 22.02
CA TRP A 475 0.38 -12.10 20.58
C TRP A 475 1.08 -13.25 19.84
N HIS A 476 0.49 -13.72 18.75
CA HIS A 476 1.10 -14.68 17.84
C HIS A 476 1.74 -13.94 16.65
N PHE A 477 3.05 -14.09 16.48
CA PHE A 477 3.81 -13.55 15.35
C PHE A 477 4.10 -14.65 14.34
N HIS A 478 3.99 -14.30 13.06
CA HIS A 478 4.43 -15.16 11.97
C HIS A 478 5.96 -15.28 11.92
N THR A 479 6.45 -16.42 11.43
CA THR A 479 7.86 -16.53 11.02
C THR A 479 8.13 -15.68 9.77
N PRO A 480 9.39 -15.27 9.49
CA PRO A 480 9.70 -14.55 8.24
C PRO A 480 9.30 -15.34 6.99
N GLU A 481 9.40 -16.66 7.04
CA GLU A 481 9.02 -17.57 5.97
C GLU A 481 7.48 -17.63 5.78
N GLU A 482 6.71 -17.53 6.87
CA GLU A 482 5.25 -17.31 6.82
C GLU A 482 4.87 -15.92 6.30
N GLU A 483 5.53 -14.84 6.72
CA GLU A 483 5.26 -13.50 6.18
C GLU A 483 5.48 -13.46 4.65
N ILE A 484 6.45 -14.24 4.15
CA ILE A 484 6.73 -14.41 2.70
C ILE A 484 5.73 -15.35 2.02
N SER A 485 5.24 -16.39 2.71
CA SER A 485 4.23 -17.30 2.16
C SER A 485 2.84 -16.66 2.06
N LEU A 486 2.52 -15.73 2.96
CA LEU A 486 1.20 -15.11 3.11
C LEU A 486 1.08 -13.73 2.44
N GLY A 487 1.97 -12.78 2.75
CA GLY A 487 1.83 -11.38 2.31
C GLY A 487 1.86 -11.20 0.79
N PRO A 488 2.94 -11.63 0.11
CA PRO A 488 3.02 -11.65 -1.35
C PRO A 488 1.89 -12.46 -2.02
N ALA A 489 1.39 -13.52 -1.38
CA ALA A 489 0.30 -14.34 -1.92
C ALA A 489 -1.05 -13.59 -1.89
N CYS A 490 -1.42 -12.97 -0.76
CA CYS A 490 -2.59 -12.12 -0.66
C CYS A 490 -2.51 -10.90 -1.60
N TRP A 491 -1.32 -10.33 -1.77
CA TRP A 491 -1.08 -9.22 -2.72
C TRP A 491 -1.27 -9.65 -4.18
N LEU A 492 -0.78 -10.83 -4.58
CA LEU A 492 -1.07 -11.38 -5.91
C LEU A 492 -2.56 -11.64 -6.11
N TRP A 493 -3.28 -12.12 -5.10
CA TRP A 493 -4.73 -12.32 -5.21
C TRP A 493 -5.48 -11.01 -5.46
N ASP A 494 -5.18 -9.97 -4.68
CA ASP A 494 -5.77 -8.65 -4.87
C ASP A 494 -5.43 -8.08 -6.26
N TYR A 495 -4.18 -8.21 -6.72
CA TYR A 495 -3.79 -7.80 -8.07
C TYR A 495 -4.56 -8.56 -9.16
N LEU A 496 -4.67 -9.90 -9.06
CA LEU A 496 -5.37 -10.72 -10.04
C LEU A 496 -6.86 -10.36 -10.10
N ARG A 497 -7.54 -10.33 -8.95
CA ARG A 497 -8.98 -10.05 -8.92
C ARG A 497 -9.30 -8.62 -9.33
N ARG A 498 -8.50 -7.61 -8.92
CA ARG A 498 -8.76 -6.18 -9.22
C ARG A 498 -8.32 -5.74 -10.63
N SER A 499 -7.36 -6.42 -11.25
CA SER A 499 -6.88 -6.11 -12.62
C SER A 499 -7.78 -6.63 -13.76
N GLY A 500 -8.76 -7.47 -13.45
CA GLY A 500 -9.63 -8.10 -14.46
C GLY A 500 -8.93 -9.14 -15.35
N GLN A 501 -7.70 -9.55 -15.02
CA GLN A 501 -6.99 -10.60 -15.74
C GLN A 501 -7.44 -12.00 -15.33
N ALA A 502 -7.17 -13.00 -16.17
CA ALA A 502 -7.64 -14.38 -16.01
C ALA A 502 -6.56 -15.33 -15.46
N GLY A 503 -5.37 -14.82 -15.14
CA GLY A 503 -4.31 -15.59 -14.49
C GLY A 503 -2.93 -14.94 -14.55
N PHE A 504 -1.91 -15.76 -14.34
CA PHE A 504 -0.49 -15.41 -14.33
C PHE A 504 0.32 -16.21 -15.35
N LEU A 505 1.37 -15.58 -15.89
CA LEU A 505 2.43 -16.23 -16.66
C LEU A 505 3.79 -16.01 -15.98
N LEU A 506 4.55 -17.08 -15.75
CA LEU A 506 5.91 -17.00 -15.19
C LEU A 506 6.95 -17.67 -16.12
N PRO A 507 8.03 -16.95 -16.50
CA PRO A 507 9.28 -17.54 -16.98
C PRO A 507 9.97 -18.37 -15.87
N LEU A 508 9.71 -19.67 -15.84
CA LEU A 508 10.21 -20.59 -14.81
C LEU A 508 11.56 -21.18 -15.24
N SER A 509 12.63 -20.87 -14.51
CA SER A 509 14.02 -21.20 -14.90
C SER A 509 14.62 -22.43 -14.21
N GLY A 510 13.94 -23.02 -13.22
CA GLY A 510 14.50 -24.12 -12.42
C GLY A 510 15.63 -23.70 -11.46
N GLY A 511 15.75 -22.39 -11.22
CA GLY A 511 16.56 -21.77 -10.16
C GLY A 511 15.70 -21.19 -9.03
N VAL A 512 16.33 -20.76 -7.94
CA VAL A 512 15.67 -20.34 -6.68
C VAL A 512 14.52 -19.35 -6.91
N ASP A 513 14.79 -18.21 -7.55
CA ASP A 513 13.90 -17.04 -7.49
C ASP A 513 12.59 -17.21 -8.27
N SER A 514 12.66 -17.80 -9.47
CA SER A 514 11.46 -18.16 -10.22
C SER A 514 10.69 -19.28 -9.52
N SER A 515 11.39 -20.19 -8.83
CA SER A 515 10.76 -21.20 -7.98
C SER A 515 10.04 -20.58 -6.77
N SER A 516 10.62 -19.58 -6.11
CA SER A 516 9.98 -18.83 -5.03
C SER A 516 8.74 -18.08 -5.53
N THR A 517 8.81 -17.49 -6.72
CA THR A 517 7.65 -16.84 -7.36
C THR A 517 6.53 -17.86 -7.62
N ALA A 518 6.87 -19.06 -8.10
CA ALA A 518 5.92 -20.15 -8.30
C ALA A 518 5.32 -20.68 -6.97
N CYS A 519 6.11 -20.76 -5.91
CA CYS A 519 5.65 -21.15 -4.57
C CYS A 519 4.70 -20.12 -3.95
N ILE A 520 4.88 -18.82 -4.20
CA ILE A 520 3.94 -17.77 -3.75
C ILE A 520 2.60 -17.91 -4.48
N VAL A 521 2.59 -18.18 -5.79
CA VAL A 521 1.34 -18.46 -6.53
C VAL A 521 0.66 -19.75 -6.04
N HIS A 522 1.43 -20.78 -5.67
CA HIS A 522 0.88 -21.99 -5.07
C HIS A 522 0.29 -21.72 -3.67
N SER A 523 0.98 -20.95 -2.83
CA SER A 523 0.50 -20.51 -1.51
C SER A 523 -0.82 -19.73 -1.63
N MET A 524 -0.91 -18.81 -2.60
CA MET A 524 -2.15 -18.12 -2.95
C MET A 524 -3.27 -19.11 -3.29
N CYS A 525 -2.99 -20.16 -4.08
CA CYS A 525 -3.99 -21.19 -4.38
C CYS A 525 -4.42 -22.01 -3.16
N VAL A 526 -3.53 -22.23 -2.17
CA VAL A 526 -3.87 -22.88 -0.89
C VAL A 526 -4.79 -21.99 -0.07
N LEU A 527 -4.45 -20.71 0.09
CA LEU A 527 -5.28 -19.73 0.80
C LEU A 527 -6.67 -19.57 0.16
N LEU A 528 -6.74 -19.63 -1.18
CA LEU A 528 -7.99 -19.55 -1.94
C LEU A 528 -8.88 -20.77 -1.72
N CYS A 529 -8.33 -21.99 -1.67
CA CYS A 529 -9.08 -23.18 -1.30
C CYS A 529 -9.57 -23.10 0.16
N GLN A 530 -8.70 -22.74 1.11
CA GLN A 530 -9.06 -22.63 2.52
C GLN A 530 -10.19 -21.62 2.75
N ALA A 531 -10.10 -20.42 2.16
CA ALA A 531 -11.14 -19.41 2.28
C ALA A 531 -12.50 -19.87 1.70
N VAL A 532 -12.51 -20.72 0.66
CA VAL A 532 -13.75 -21.32 0.14
C VAL A 532 -14.29 -22.41 1.06
N GLU A 533 -13.43 -23.23 1.67
CA GLU A 533 -13.81 -24.24 2.68
C GLU A 533 -14.36 -23.58 3.96
N ASP A 534 -13.77 -22.46 4.39
CA ASP A 534 -14.23 -21.61 5.49
C ASP A 534 -15.53 -20.83 5.16
N GLY A 535 -16.02 -20.92 3.92
CA GLY A 535 -17.31 -20.37 3.48
C GLY A 535 -17.27 -18.92 2.96
N ASN A 536 -16.10 -18.36 2.63
CA ASN A 536 -15.99 -17.01 2.06
C ASN A 536 -16.56 -16.97 0.62
N SER A 537 -17.82 -16.56 0.51
CA SER A 537 -18.58 -16.49 -0.74
C SER A 537 -18.08 -15.41 -1.71
N GLN A 538 -17.44 -14.33 -1.23
CA GLN A 538 -16.83 -13.30 -2.07
C GLN A 538 -15.59 -13.83 -2.77
N VAL A 539 -14.72 -14.55 -2.05
CA VAL A 539 -13.57 -15.25 -2.63
C VAL A 539 -14.03 -16.29 -3.66
N LEU A 540 -15.06 -17.10 -3.36
CA LEU A 540 -15.62 -18.05 -4.33
C LEU A 540 -16.15 -17.36 -5.61
N GLY A 541 -16.84 -16.22 -5.48
CA GLY A 541 -17.33 -15.44 -6.60
C GLY A 541 -16.20 -14.86 -7.47
N ASP A 542 -15.16 -14.29 -6.83
CA ASP A 542 -13.98 -13.78 -7.53
C ASP A 542 -13.21 -14.91 -8.24
N ILE A 543 -13.07 -16.10 -7.63
CA ILE A 543 -12.41 -17.25 -8.28
C ILE A 543 -13.18 -17.69 -9.53
N ARG A 544 -14.50 -17.85 -9.44
CA ARG A 544 -15.38 -18.21 -10.57
C ARG A 544 -15.24 -17.24 -11.74
N ARG A 545 -15.21 -15.94 -11.46
CA ARG A 545 -14.97 -14.88 -12.44
C ARG A 545 -13.59 -14.97 -13.08
N VAL A 546 -12.53 -15.19 -12.28
CA VAL A 546 -11.15 -15.30 -12.78
C VAL A 546 -10.95 -16.55 -13.65
N VAL A 547 -11.53 -17.70 -13.29
CA VAL A 547 -11.43 -18.91 -14.13
C VAL A 547 -12.35 -18.87 -15.36
N GLY A 548 -13.45 -18.12 -15.32
CA GLY A 548 -14.47 -18.06 -16.37
C GLY A 548 -15.50 -19.19 -16.31
N ASP A 549 -15.84 -19.67 -15.10
CA ASP A 549 -16.70 -20.84 -14.85
C ASP A 549 -17.52 -20.61 -13.58
N GLU A 550 -18.81 -20.28 -13.73
CA GLU A 550 -19.73 -20.01 -12.61
C GLU A 550 -20.04 -21.26 -11.77
N SER A 551 -19.87 -22.46 -12.33
CA SER A 551 -20.14 -23.72 -11.64
C SER A 551 -18.98 -24.14 -10.72
N TYR A 552 -17.77 -23.65 -11.00
CA TYR A 552 -16.55 -24.08 -10.36
C TYR A 552 -16.56 -23.90 -8.84
N CYS A 553 -15.91 -24.82 -8.13
CA CYS A 553 -15.63 -24.73 -6.71
C CYS A 553 -14.25 -25.38 -6.45
N PRO A 554 -13.22 -24.61 -6.05
CA PRO A 554 -11.86 -25.11 -5.94
C PRO A 554 -11.67 -26.00 -4.70
N GLN A 555 -11.53 -27.31 -4.91
CA GLN A 555 -11.28 -28.27 -3.82
C GLN A 555 -9.79 -28.50 -3.54
N HIS A 556 -8.92 -28.28 -4.52
CA HIS A 556 -7.49 -28.58 -4.43
C HIS A 556 -6.66 -27.46 -5.05
N ALA A 557 -5.73 -26.89 -4.27
CA ALA A 557 -4.86 -25.79 -4.70
C ALA A 557 -4.11 -26.08 -6.02
N LYS A 558 -3.76 -27.36 -6.24
CA LYS A 558 -3.11 -27.85 -7.47
C LYS A 558 -3.99 -27.71 -8.72
N GLU A 559 -5.30 -27.95 -8.60
CA GLU A 559 -6.25 -27.89 -9.72
C GLU A 559 -6.64 -26.44 -10.04
N LEU A 560 -6.84 -25.61 -9.00
CA LEU A 560 -6.97 -24.16 -9.13
C LEU A 560 -5.74 -23.54 -9.81
N CYS A 561 -4.53 -23.89 -9.36
CA CYS A 561 -3.26 -23.46 -9.93
C CYS A 561 -3.18 -23.76 -11.44
N GLY A 562 -3.59 -24.95 -11.89
CA GLY A 562 -3.61 -25.29 -13.32
C GLY A 562 -4.53 -24.40 -14.16
N ARG A 563 -5.64 -23.89 -13.60
CA ARG A 563 -6.60 -23.00 -14.28
C ARG A 563 -6.12 -21.55 -14.41
N ILE A 564 -5.32 -21.07 -13.46
CA ILE A 564 -4.93 -19.65 -13.35
C ILE A 564 -3.43 -19.37 -13.48
N PHE A 565 -2.57 -20.39 -13.55
CA PHE A 565 -1.11 -20.20 -13.61
C PHE A 565 -0.47 -21.01 -14.74
N THR A 566 0.24 -20.28 -15.63
CA THR A 566 1.00 -20.87 -16.73
C THR A 566 2.51 -20.64 -16.52
N THR A 567 3.33 -21.67 -16.65
CA THR A 567 4.79 -21.59 -16.45
C THR A 567 5.54 -21.97 -17.73
N PHE A 568 6.56 -21.18 -18.09
CA PHE A 568 7.35 -21.35 -19.30
C PHE A 568 8.82 -21.56 -18.99
N TYR A 569 9.34 -22.75 -19.30
CA TYR A 569 10.78 -22.96 -19.43
C TYR A 569 11.23 -22.56 -20.85
N MET A 570 12.20 -21.65 -20.94
CA MET A 570 12.67 -21.08 -22.21
C MET A 570 14.12 -21.47 -22.47
N ALA A 571 14.29 -22.69 -22.99
CA ALA A 571 15.57 -23.31 -23.29
C ALA A 571 16.37 -22.55 -24.35
N SER A 572 17.69 -22.60 -24.23
CA SER A 572 18.64 -22.21 -25.28
C SER A 572 19.60 -23.38 -25.55
N LYS A 573 20.38 -23.31 -26.63
CA LYS A 573 21.49 -24.25 -26.93
C LYS A 573 22.58 -24.36 -25.86
N ASN A 574 22.52 -23.53 -24.81
CA ASN A 574 23.43 -23.50 -23.68
C ASN A 574 22.81 -24.07 -22.38
N SER A 575 21.50 -24.31 -22.36
CA SER A 575 20.74 -24.66 -21.16
C SER A 575 20.84 -26.16 -20.84
N SER A 576 20.93 -26.51 -19.55
CA SER A 576 21.05 -27.91 -19.13
C SER A 576 19.70 -28.66 -19.15
N GLU A 577 19.78 -29.99 -19.23
CA GLU A 577 18.60 -30.83 -19.01
C GLU A 577 18.15 -30.76 -17.53
N ASP A 578 19.08 -30.52 -16.61
CA ASP A 578 18.80 -30.44 -15.16
C ASP A 578 17.96 -29.19 -14.79
N THR A 579 18.26 -28.00 -15.35
CA THR A 579 17.40 -26.81 -15.13
C THR A 579 16.00 -27.02 -15.72
N CYS A 580 15.93 -27.63 -16.90
CA CYS A 580 14.67 -28.01 -17.56
C CYS A 580 13.84 -28.97 -16.70
N ASN A 581 14.44 -30.06 -16.22
CA ASN A 581 13.77 -31.06 -15.41
C ASN A 581 13.33 -30.49 -14.05
N ARG A 582 14.17 -29.69 -13.37
CA ARG A 582 13.77 -29.01 -12.12
C ARG A 582 12.59 -28.05 -12.31
N ALA A 583 12.55 -27.28 -13.40
CA ALA A 583 11.43 -26.40 -13.70
C ALA A 583 10.13 -27.20 -13.93
N LYS A 584 10.21 -28.25 -14.76
CA LYS A 584 9.11 -29.17 -15.08
C LYS A 584 8.58 -29.89 -13.83
N ASP A 585 9.46 -30.40 -12.97
CA ASP A 585 9.07 -31.15 -11.78
C ASP A 585 8.40 -30.26 -10.73
N LEU A 586 8.90 -29.03 -10.52
CA LEU A 586 8.20 -28.06 -9.67
C LEU A 586 6.82 -27.70 -10.23
N ALA A 587 6.73 -27.42 -11.53
CA ALA A 587 5.47 -27.12 -12.21
C ALA A 587 4.46 -28.29 -12.09
N ASN A 588 4.93 -29.53 -12.26
CA ASN A 588 4.15 -30.75 -12.06
C ASN A 588 3.69 -30.93 -10.60
N GLN A 589 4.46 -30.49 -9.60
CA GLN A 589 4.08 -30.56 -8.20
C GLN A 589 3.01 -29.51 -7.86
N ILE A 590 3.25 -28.23 -8.16
CA ILE A 590 2.32 -27.12 -7.86
C ILE A 590 1.05 -27.12 -8.72
N GLY A 591 1.07 -27.77 -9.89
CA GLY A 591 -0.09 -27.95 -10.79
C GLY A 591 -0.23 -26.96 -11.94
N SER A 592 0.71 -26.03 -12.12
CA SER A 592 0.63 -25.00 -13.17
C SER A 592 0.63 -25.60 -14.58
N THR A 593 -0.10 -25.00 -15.53
CA THR A 593 0.00 -25.36 -16.96
C THR A 593 1.41 -25.07 -17.46
N HIS A 594 2.22 -26.10 -17.71
CA HIS A 594 3.64 -25.97 -18.03
C HIS A 594 3.93 -26.12 -19.53
N MET A 595 4.82 -25.26 -20.06
CA MET A 595 5.33 -25.33 -21.43
C MET A 595 6.85 -25.20 -21.46
N ASN A 596 7.49 -25.93 -22.39
CA ASN A 596 8.91 -25.82 -22.70
C ASN A 596 9.09 -25.40 -24.17
N ILE A 597 9.83 -24.32 -24.41
CA ILE A 597 10.12 -23.81 -25.76
C ILE A 597 11.62 -23.50 -25.92
N ASN A 598 12.17 -23.78 -27.09
CA ASN A 598 13.54 -23.41 -27.44
C ASN A 598 13.59 -22.04 -28.16
N ILE A 599 14.46 -21.14 -27.70
CA ILE A 599 14.55 -19.76 -28.22
C ILE A 599 15.56 -19.59 -29.37
N ASP A 600 16.34 -20.62 -29.72
CA ASP A 600 17.50 -20.49 -30.61
C ASP A 600 17.10 -20.10 -32.04
N MET A 601 15.90 -20.45 -32.50
CA MET A 601 15.41 -20.01 -33.81
C MET A 601 15.25 -18.48 -33.87
N ALA A 602 14.62 -17.89 -32.86
CA ALA A 602 14.43 -16.44 -32.76
C ALA A 602 15.78 -15.72 -32.55
N VAL A 603 16.66 -16.26 -31.69
CA VAL A 603 18.01 -15.71 -31.47
C VAL A 603 18.84 -15.76 -32.75
N LYS A 604 18.84 -16.89 -33.48
CA LYS A 604 19.53 -17.02 -34.79
C LYS A 604 18.97 -16.04 -35.82
N GLY A 605 17.65 -15.83 -35.87
CA GLY A 605 17.02 -14.84 -36.75
C GLY A 605 17.51 -13.42 -36.49
N ILE A 606 17.51 -12.98 -35.22
CA ILE A 606 17.98 -11.65 -34.81
C ILE A 606 19.48 -11.46 -35.13
N LEU A 607 20.32 -12.46 -34.84
CA LEU A 607 21.74 -12.42 -35.16
C LEU A 607 22.01 -12.46 -36.68
N GLY A 608 21.16 -13.16 -37.45
CA GLY A 608 21.18 -13.14 -38.91
C GLY A 608 20.92 -11.75 -39.48
N ILE A 609 19.93 -11.01 -38.95
CA ILE A 609 19.65 -9.62 -39.34
C ILE A 609 20.86 -8.72 -39.02
N PHE A 610 21.44 -8.84 -37.83
CA PHE A 610 22.66 -8.09 -37.47
C PHE A 610 23.84 -8.41 -38.40
N SER A 611 24.05 -9.69 -38.70
CA SER A 611 25.14 -10.13 -39.58
C SER A 611 24.96 -9.67 -41.02
N ALA A 612 23.72 -9.68 -41.54
CA ALA A 612 23.39 -9.15 -42.87
C ALA A 612 23.61 -7.63 -42.95
N ALA A 613 23.29 -6.89 -41.89
CA ALA A 613 23.45 -5.44 -41.84
C ALA A 613 24.90 -4.96 -41.59
N THR A 614 25.77 -5.78 -41.00
CA THR A 614 27.12 -5.37 -40.55
C THR A 614 28.28 -6.17 -41.15
N GLY A 615 28.01 -7.29 -41.83
CA GLY A 615 29.03 -8.22 -42.32
C GLY A 615 29.80 -8.95 -41.21
N ARG A 616 29.30 -8.95 -39.97
CA ARG A 616 29.97 -9.57 -38.81
C ARG A 616 29.03 -10.43 -37.98
N TRP A 617 29.50 -11.63 -37.61
CA TRP A 617 28.82 -12.49 -36.65
C TRP A 617 29.51 -12.41 -35.27
N PRO A 618 28.84 -11.96 -34.20
CA PRO A 618 29.44 -11.86 -32.87
C PRO A 618 29.64 -13.24 -32.23
N GLN A 619 30.71 -13.40 -31.45
CA GLN A 619 31.08 -14.68 -30.82
C GLN A 619 31.00 -14.65 -29.29
N PHE A 620 30.73 -15.81 -28.69
CA PHE A 620 30.85 -16.01 -27.23
C PHE A 620 32.32 -16.01 -26.80
N ARG A 621 32.61 -15.69 -25.54
CA ARG A 621 33.97 -15.65 -24.97
C ARG A 621 34.68 -17.01 -25.08
N ALA A 622 33.96 -18.10 -24.80
CA ALA A 622 34.44 -19.48 -24.99
C ALA A 622 34.84 -19.80 -26.45
N ASN A 623 34.32 -19.05 -27.42
CA ASN A 623 34.60 -19.20 -28.85
C ASN A 623 35.59 -18.14 -29.38
N GLY A 624 36.23 -17.36 -28.51
CA GLY A 624 37.20 -16.31 -28.89
C GLY A 624 36.63 -14.89 -29.02
N GLY A 625 35.32 -14.70 -28.79
CA GLY A 625 34.68 -13.39 -28.86
C GLY A 625 35.03 -12.44 -27.70
N SER A 626 34.94 -11.14 -27.94
CA SER A 626 35.23 -10.13 -26.90
C SER A 626 34.17 -10.09 -25.80
N GLN A 627 34.52 -9.52 -24.63
CA GLN A 627 33.58 -9.31 -23.52
C GLN A 627 32.30 -8.56 -23.94
N ARG A 628 32.42 -7.64 -24.92
CA ARG A 628 31.28 -6.89 -25.48
C ARG A 628 30.34 -7.78 -26.28
N GLU A 629 30.88 -8.63 -27.15
CA GLU A 629 30.08 -9.58 -27.95
C GLU A 629 29.41 -10.62 -27.07
N ASN A 630 30.17 -11.17 -26.12
CA ASN A 630 29.67 -12.14 -25.16
C ASN A 630 28.48 -11.60 -24.37
N LEU A 631 28.62 -10.41 -23.77
CA LEU A 631 27.53 -9.72 -23.07
C LEU A 631 26.36 -9.39 -24.02
N ALA A 632 26.62 -9.02 -25.28
CA ALA A 632 25.55 -8.78 -26.26
C ALA A 632 24.76 -10.06 -26.59
N LEU A 633 25.43 -11.21 -26.73
CA LEU A 633 24.80 -12.51 -26.99
C LEU A 633 23.98 -13.02 -25.80
N GLN A 634 24.47 -12.85 -24.57
CA GLN A 634 23.69 -13.11 -23.36
C GLN A 634 22.44 -12.21 -23.32
N ASN A 635 22.62 -10.89 -23.53
CA ASN A 635 21.52 -9.93 -23.53
C ASN A 635 20.45 -10.24 -24.60
N VAL A 636 20.82 -10.69 -25.81
CA VAL A 636 19.85 -11.05 -26.86
C VAL A 636 18.99 -12.23 -26.43
N GLN A 637 19.58 -13.29 -25.87
CA GLN A 637 18.83 -14.43 -25.33
C GLN A 637 17.86 -13.99 -24.23
N ALA A 638 18.33 -13.15 -23.30
CA ALA A 638 17.52 -12.64 -22.19
C ALA A 638 16.31 -11.80 -22.65
N ARG A 639 16.48 -10.95 -23.68
CA ARG A 639 15.37 -10.16 -24.25
C ARG A 639 14.39 -10.97 -25.10
N VAL A 640 14.86 -11.99 -25.83
CA VAL A 640 13.97 -12.90 -26.58
C VAL A 640 13.01 -13.62 -25.63
N ARG A 641 13.47 -14.02 -24.45
CA ARG A 641 12.60 -14.61 -23.41
C ARG A 641 11.49 -13.66 -22.95
N MET A 642 11.79 -12.37 -22.77
CA MET A 642 10.77 -11.35 -22.43
C MET A 642 9.73 -11.18 -23.53
N VAL A 643 10.16 -11.07 -24.80
CA VAL A 643 9.25 -10.95 -25.95
C VAL A 643 8.33 -12.16 -26.07
N LEU A 644 8.85 -13.38 -25.85
CA LEU A 644 8.05 -14.60 -25.85
C LEU A 644 7.09 -14.66 -24.66
N ALA A 645 7.55 -14.30 -23.44
CA ALA A 645 6.70 -14.28 -22.26
C ALA A 645 5.46 -13.37 -22.45
N TYR A 646 5.64 -12.17 -22.98
CA TYR A 646 4.52 -11.26 -23.28
C TYR A 646 3.61 -11.76 -24.41
N LEU A 647 4.17 -12.35 -25.47
CA LEU A 647 3.38 -12.95 -26.55
C LEU A 647 2.47 -14.09 -26.04
N PHE A 648 3.03 -14.99 -25.22
CA PHE A 648 2.25 -16.05 -24.60
C PHE A 648 1.28 -15.54 -23.52
N ALA A 649 1.60 -14.45 -22.81
CA ALA A 649 0.70 -13.87 -21.81
C ALA A 649 -0.58 -13.29 -22.44
N GLN A 650 -0.44 -12.75 -23.65
CA GLN A 650 -1.56 -12.21 -24.45
C GLN A 650 -2.34 -13.31 -25.20
N LEU A 651 -1.69 -14.41 -25.61
CA LEU A 651 -2.29 -15.37 -26.56
C LEU A 651 -2.49 -16.81 -26.04
N SER A 652 -1.99 -17.21 -24.88
CA SER A 652 -2.16 -18.61 -24.39
C SER A 652 -3.62 -18.96 -24.08
N LEU A 653 -4.37 -18.01 -23.52
CA LEU A 653 -5.80 -18.18 -23.27
C LEU A 653 -6.60 -18.17 -24.57
N TRP A 654 -6.33 -17.22 -25.47
CA TRP A 654 -6.90 -17.20 -26.82
C TRP A 654 -6.67 -18.53 -27.58
N ALA A 655 -5.45 -19.07 -27.54
CA ALA A 655 -5.10 -20.34 -28.19
C ALA A 655 -5.78 -21.57 -27.57
N SER A 656 -6.31 -21.45 -26.35
CA SER A 656 -7.13 -22.46 -25.67
C SER A 656 -8.63 -22.09 -25.66
N GLY A 657 -9.04 -21.09 -26.45
CA GLY A 657 -10.45 -20.66 -26.58
C GLY A 657 -11.00 -19.89 -25.36
N ARG A 658 -10.14 -19.51 -24.40
CA ARG A 658 -10.52 -18.77 -23.19
C ARG A 658 -10.35 -17.26 -23.39
N PRO A 659 -11.26 -16.42 -22.85
CA PRO A 659 -11.10 -14.97 -22.86
C PRO A 659 -10.06 -14.50 -21.81
N GLY A 660 -9.65 -13.24 -21.92
CA GLY A 660 -8.73 -12.59 -20.97
C GLY A 660 -7.25 -12.76 -21.31
N GLY A 661 -6.40 -12.06 -20.55
CA GLY A 661 -4.94 -12.18 -20.58
C GLY A 661 -4.37 -12.71 -19.28
N LEU A 662 -3.06 -12.93 -19.28
CA LEU A 662 -2.27 -13.30 -18.09
C LEU A 662 -1.36 -12.13 -17.69
N LEU A 663 -1.21 -11.89 -16.39
CA LEU A 663 -0.18 -10.98 -15.86
C LEU A 663 1.19 -11.67 -15.92
N VAL A 664 2.19 -11.02 -16.53
CA VAL A 664 3.58 -11.51 -16.52
C VAL A 664 4.19 -11.27 -15.15
N LEU A 665 4.65 -12.35 -14.50
CA LEU A 665 5.37 -12.31 -13.23
C LEU A 665 6.87 -12.22 -13.46
N GLY A 666 7.49 -11.21 -12.84
CA GLY A 666 8.94 -11.07 -12.73
C GLY A 666 9.50 -11.80 -11.51
N SER A 667 10.79 -12.16 -11.56
CA SER A 667 11.48 -12.90 -10.49
C SER A 667 12.89 -12.40 -10.18
N ALA A 668 13.14 -11.10 -10.34
CA ALA A 668 14.37 -10.49 -9.83
C ALA A 668 14.23 -10.23 -8.32
N ASN A 669 15.25 -10.53 -7.51
CA ASN A 669 15.23 -10.25 -6.06
C ASN A 669 15.76 -8.85 -5.70
N VAL A 670 15.74 -8.51 -4.40
CA VAL A 670 16.14 -7.19 -3.90
C VAL A 670 17.64 -6.90 -4.01
N ASP A 671 18.50 -7.94 -3.91
CA ASP A 671 19.96 -7.82 -3.92
C ASP A 671 20.50 -7.64 -5.37
N GLU A 672 19.94 -8.39 -6.32
CA GLU A 672 20.17 -8.20 -7.76
C GLU A 672 19.64 -6.85 -8.25
N SER A 673 18.50 -6.41 -7.71
CA SER A 673 17.98 -5.07 -7.96
C SER A 673 18.91 -3.98 -7.41
N LEU A 674 19.59 -4.24 -6.28
CA LEU A 674 20.52 -3.28 -5.67
C LEU A 674 21.81 -3.10 -6.48
N THR A 675 22.39 -4.18 -6.97
CA THR A 675 23.58 -4.16 -7.85
C THR A 675 23.22 -3.82 -9.30
N GLY A 676 21.96 -4.03 -9.68
CA GLY A 676 21.46 -4.03 -11.05
C GLY A 676 22.02 -5.18 -11.89
N TYR A 677 22.21 -6.36 -11.29
CA TYR A 677 22.68 -7.59 -11.95
C TYR A 677 21.51 -8.30 -12.68
N PHE A 678 21.06 -7.68 -13.78
CA PHE A 678 20.06 -8.23 -14.72
C PHE A 678 20.17 -7.50 -16.07
N THR A 679 19.60 -8.04 -17.15
CA THR A 679 19.58 -7.34 -18.46
C THR A 679 18.44 -6.33 -18.48
N LYS A 680 18.73 -5.06 -18.80
CA LYS A 680 17.64 -4.08 -18.98
C LYS A 680 16.72 -4.53 -20.14
N TYR A 681 15.45 -4.78 -19.81
CA TYR A 681 14.39 -5.34 -20.67
C TYR A 681 14.49 -6.85 -21.00
N ASP A 682 15.05 -7.67 -20.11
CA ASP A 682 14.75 -9.12 -20.03
C ASP A 682 13.55 -9.41 -19.11
N CYS A 683 13.34 -10.66 -18.68
CA CYS A 683 12.26 -11.08 -17.78
C CYS A 683 12.32 -10.48 -16.36
N SER A 684 13.34 -9.70 -16.00
CA SER A 684 13.28 -8.76 -14.87
C SER A 684 12.25 -7.64 -15.08
N SER A 685 11.91 -7.37 -16.35
CA SER A 685 10.89 -6.44 -16.82
C SER A 685 9.63 -7.23 -17.16
N ALA A 686 8.62 -7.09 -16.30
CA ALA A 686 7.35 -7.81 -16.28
C ALA A 686 6.26 -6.86 -15.75
N ASP A 687 5.03 -7.34 -15.55
CA ASP A 687 3.93 -6.48 -15.09
C ASP A 687 4.01 -6.23 -13.58
N ILE A 688 4.23 -7.30 -12.80
CA ILE A 688 4.46 -7.26 -11.35
C ILE A 688 5.49 -8.30 -10.90
N ASN A 689 6.13 -8.07 -9.75
CA ASN A 689 7.14 -8.97 -9.19
C ASN A 689 6.91 -9.17 -7.66
N PRO A 690 6.42 -10.35 -7.21
CA PRO A 690 6.13 -10.58 -5.80
C PRO A 690 7.39 -10.76 -4.93
N ILE A 691 8.59 -10.90 -5.51
CA ILE A 691 9.84 -11.14 -4.77
C ILE A 691 10.89 -10.03 -4.89
N GLY A 692 10.65 -8.99 -5.68
CA GLY A 692 11.61 -7.87 -5.87
C GLY A 692 11.88 -7.03 -4.62
N GLY A 693 11.09 -7.22 -3.57
CA GLY A 693 11.35 -6.69 -2.23
C GLY A 693 12.01 -7.67 -1.26
N ILE A 694 12.41 -8.88 -1.65
CA ILE A 694 12.86 -9.95 -0.73
C ILE A 694 14.33 -10.31 -0.97
N SER A 695 15.07 -10.64 0.09
CA SER A 695 16.50 -11.02 0.03
C SER A 695 16.72 -12.42 -0.54
N LYS A 696 17.84 -12.64 -1.25
CA LYS A 696 18.20 -13.98 -1.75
C LYS A 696 18.38 -15.00 -0.62
N THR A 697 18.75 -14.54 0.58
CA THR A 697 18.83 -15.37 1.78
C THR A 697 17.45 -15.82 2.26
N ASP A 698 16.48 -14.90 2.35
CA ASP A 698 15.14 -15.22 2.81
C ASP A 698 14.36 -16.05 1.78
N LEU A 699 14.59 -15.85 0.47
CA LEU A 699 14.04 -16.70 -0.58
C LEU A 699 14.51 -18.16 -0.45
N LYS A 700 15.76 -18.40 -0.01
CA LYS A 700 16.24 -19.78 0.25
C LYS A 700 15.57 -20.40 1.48
N SER A 701 15.42 -19.64 2.58
CA SER A 701 14.68 -20.11 3.77
C SER A 701 13.21 -20.40 3.46
N PHE A 702 12.56 -19.51 2.70
CA PHE A 702 11.19 -19.69 2.23
C PHE A 702 11.01 -20.94 1.37
N LEU A 703 11.97 -21.27 0.48
CA LEU A 703 11.90 -22.54 -0.27
C LEU A 703 12.07 -23.78 0.63
N LEU A 704 12.86 -23.71 1.70
CA LEU A 704 12.93 -24.79 2.70
C LEU A 704 11.60 -24.95 3.44
N TYR A 705 10.99 -23.84 3.87
CA TYR A 705 9.63 -23.83 4.43
C TYR A 705 8.60 -24.43 3.44
N CYS A 706 8.68 -24.13 2.14
CA CYS A 706 7.80 -24.73 1.12
C CYS A 706 8.04 -26.23 0.88
N VAL A 707 9.24 -26.75 1.13
CA VAL A 707 9.51 -28.20 1.14
C VAL A 707 8.75 -28.88 2.27
N GLU A 708 8.65 -28.23 3.43
CA GLU A 708 8.05 -28.82 4.64
C GLU A 708 6.54 -28.62 4.69
N GLN A 709 6.03 -27.41 4.45
CA GLN A 709 4.61 -27.10 4.56
C GLN A 709 3.80 -27.52 3.32
N PHE A 710 4.33 -27.29 2.12
CA PHE A 710 3.64 -27.62 0.85
C PHE A 710 4.13 -28.94 0.22
N GLN A 711 5.05 -29.66 0.87
CA GLN A 711 5.60 -30.95 0.41
C GLN A 711 6.22 -30.91 -1.00
N LEU A 712 6.70 -29.73 -1.44
CA LEU A 712 7.25 -29.50 -2.77
C LEU A 712 8.69 -30.02 -2.89
N THR A 713 8.85 -31.34 -2.94
CA THR A 713 10.15 -32.03 -2.92
C THR A 713 11.10 -31.64 -4.05
N ALA A 714 10.60 -31.17 -5.20
CA ALA A 714 11.42 -30.68 -6.31
C ALA A 714 12.36 -29.52 -5.89
N LEU A 715 11.93 -28.70 -4.93
CA LEU A 715 12.71 -27.59 -4.39
C LEU A 715 14.04 -28.04 -3.75
N LYS A 716 14.14 -29.28 -3.26
CA LYS A 716 15.39 -29.84 -2.71
C LYS A 716 16.50 -29.86 -3.77
N GLY A 717 16.16 -30.25 -5.01
CA GLY A 717 17.10 -30.23 -6.13
C GLY A 717 17.44 -28.82 -6.61
N ILE A 718 16.50 -27.87 -6.47
CA ILE A 718 16.69 -26.46 -6.85
C ILE A 718 17.60 -25.73 -5.83
N LEU A 719 17.47 -26.03 -4.55
CA LEU A 719 18.31 -25.48 -3.48
C LEU A 719 19.73 -26.08 -3.46
N ALA A 720 19.90 -27.32 -3.91
CA ALA A 720 21.20 -27.98 -4.04
C ALA A 720 21.97 -27.57 -5.32
N ALA A 721 21.30 -26.98 -6.31
CA ALA A 721 21.92 -26.59 -7.58
C ALA A 721 22.78 -25.30 -7.43
N PRO A 722 23.92 -25.20 -8.15
CA PRO A 722 24.73 -23.99 -8.15
C PRO A 722 23.98 -22.82 -8.84
N PRO A 723 24.03 -21.59 -8.29
CA PRO A 723 23.36 -20.43 -8.87
C PRO A 723 24.11 -19.92 -10.12
N THR A 724 23.45 -19.95 -11.27
CA THR A 724 23.98 -19.52 -12.57
C THR A 724 22.86 -19.21 -13.57
N ALA A 725 23.19 -18.47 -14.62
CA ALA A 725 22.24 -18.00 -15.63
C ALA A 725 22.16 -18.85 -16.92
N GLU A 726 23.06 -19.82 -17.13
CA GLU A 726 23.14 -20.68 -18.33
C GLU A 726 23.07 -19.92 -19.69
N LEU A 727 23.63 -18.71 -19.76
CA LEU A 727 23.61 -17.87 -20.97
C LEU A 727 24.85 -18.03 -21.87
N GLU A 728 25.88 -18.72 -21.40
CA GLU A 728 27.13 -19.02 -22.11
C GLU A 728 27.21 -20.51 -22.51
N PRO A 729 27.97 -20.88 -23.55
CA PRO A 729 28.32 -22.27 -23.81
C PRO A 729 29.00 -22.91 -22.58
N LEU A 730 28.59 -24.13 -22.23
CA LEU A 730 29.22 -24.92 -21.17
C LEU A 730 30.69 -25.23 -21.52
N THR A 731 31.60 -25.08 -20.55
CA THR A 731 33.01 -25.45 -20.68
C THR A 731 33.17 -26.86 -20.15
N ASP A 732 33.66 -27.79 -20.98
CA ASP A 732 33.84 -29.22 -20.63
C ASP A 732 32.57 -29.89 -20.06
N GLY A 733 31.39 -29.43 -20.50
CA GLY A 733 30.08 -29.88 -20.01
C GLY A 733 29.64 -29.28 -18.68
N GLN A 734 30.45 -28.40 -18.08
CA GLN A 734 30.15 -27.71 -16.83
C GLN A 734 29.84 -26.22 -17.03
N VAL A 735 29.16 -25.65 -16.04
CA VAL A 735 28.80 -24.23 -15.98
C VAL A 735 30.06 -23.37 -15.81
N SER A 736 30.21 -22.33 -16.64
CA SER A 736 31.42 -21.49 -16.68
C SER A 736 31.61 -20.60 -15.43
N GLN A 737 30.52 -20.10 -14.83
CA GLN A 737 30.58 -19.12 -13.73
C GLN A 737 29.29 -19.10 -12.90
N THR A 738 29.38 -18.70 -11.62
CA THR A 738 28.24 -18.45 -10.73
C THR A 738 27.96 -16.95 -10.54
N ASP A 739 26.73 -16.62 -10.15
CA ASP A 739 26.28 -15.22 -10.05
C ASP A 739 27.08 -14.37 -9.06
N GLU A 740 27.44 -14.94 -7.90
CA GLU A 740 28.25 -14.25 -6.88
C GLU A 740 29.67 -13.93 -7.38
N VAL A 741 30.21 -14.76 -8.29
CA VAL A 741 31.53 -14.55 -8.90
C VAL A 741 31.49 -13.45 -9.96
N ASP A 742 30.43 -13.36 -10.78
CA ASP A 742 30.31 -12.25 -11.76
C ASP A 742 29.95 -10.92 -11.09
N MET A 743 29.13 -10.94 -10.04
CA MET A 743 28.92 -9.77 -9.17
C MET A 743 30.17 -9.37 -8.39
N GLY A 744 31.09 -10.30 -8.12
CA GLY A 744 32.28 -10.09 -7.28
C GLY A 744 31.95 -9.94 -5.78
N MET A 745 30.76 -10.38 -5.36
CA MET A 745 30.22 -10.26 -4.00
C MET A 745 29.23 -11.39 -3.74
N THR A 746 29.22 -11.92 -2.50
CA THR A 746 28.19 -12.87 -2.10
C THR A 746 26.86 -12.15 -1.80
N TYR A 747 25.74 -12.86 -1.88
CA TYR A 747 24.45 -12.34 -1.44
C TYR A 747 24.47 -11.91 0.03
N SER A 748 25.19 -12.65 0.89
CA SER A 748 25.36 -12.30 2.31
C SER A 748 26.12 -10.97 2.52
N GLU A 749 27.12 -10.66 1.68
CA GLU A 749 27.76 -9.34 1.67
C GLU A 749 26.82 -8.26 1.14
N LEU A 750 26.08 -8.55 0.07
CA LEU A 750 25.15 -7.62 -0.57
C LEU A 750 24.02 -7.18 0.35
N SER A 751 23.38 -8.08 1.09
CA SER A 751 22.30 -7.70 2.02
C SER A 751 22.83 -6.89 3.22
N VAL A 752 24.06 -7.13 3.68
CA VAL A 752 24.74 -6.27 4.68
C VAL A 752 25.01 -4.87 4.11
N ILE A 753 25.55 -4.80 2.90
CA ILE A 753 25.80 -3.54 2.17
C ILE A 753 24.50 -2.77 1.91
N GLY A 754 23.42 -3.45 1.53
CA GLY A 754 22.08 -2.88 1.31
C GLY A 754 21.51 -2.25 2.59
N ARG A 755 21.53 -3.00 3.69
CA ARG A 755 21.14 -2.51 5.01
C ARG A 755 21.99 -1.29 5.44
N LEU A 756 23.31 -1.33 5.27
CA LEU A 756 24.17 -0.17 5.57
C LEU A 756 23.85 1.06 4.69
N ARG A 757 23.67 0.86 3.38
CA ARG A 757 23.35 1.93 2.41
C ARG A 757 22.01 2.60 2.70
N LYS A 758 20.96 1.82 2.97
CA LYS A 758 19.57 2.30 3.00
C LYS A 758 18.98 2.43 4.41
N ILE A 759 19.28 1.52 5.34
CA ILE A 759 18.87 1.64 6.74
C ILE A 759 19.85 2.57 7.47
N SER A 760 21.15 2.24 7.51
CA SER A 760 22.18 3.04 8.19
C SER A 760 22.65 4.29 7.41
N LYS A 761 22.05 4.56 6.24
CA LYS A 761 22.27 5.76 5.40
C LYS A 761 23.73 5.98 4.93
N CYS A 762 24.55 4.93 4.89
CA CYS A 762 25.97 5.04 4.60
C CYS A 762 26.26 5.34 3.11
N GLY A 763 27.10 6.35 2.87
CA GLY A 763 27.83 6.53 1.61
C GLY A 763 29.15 5.74 1.63
N PRO A 764 30.02 5.85 0.60
CA PRO A 764 31.19 5.00 0.46
C PRO A 764 32.12 5.03 1.68
N PHE A 765 32.52 6.22 2.12
CA PHE A 765 33.45 6.38 3.25
C PHE A 765 32.86 5.85 4.57
N SER A 766 31.62 6.23 4.90
CA SER A 766 30.95 5.76 6.13
C SER A 766 30.60 4.27 6.12
N MET A 767 30.46 3.66 4.94
CA MET A 767 30.33 2.20 4.80
C MET A 767 31.67 1.50 5.06
N PHE A 768 32.76 2.00 4.47
CA PHE A 768 34.13 1.53 4.75
C PHE A 768 34.45 1.59 6.25
N CYS A 769 34.26 2.75 6.90
CA CYS A 769 34.53 2.93 8.33
C CYS A 769 33.72 2.03 9.27
N LYS A 770 32.60 1.46 8.82
CA LYS A 770 31.87 0.43 9.57
C LYS A 770 32.42 -0.97 9.27
N LEU A 771 32.56 -1.30 7.99
CA LEU A 771 32.94 -2.64 7.55
C LEU A 771 34.38 -3.03 7.95
N ILE A 772 35.31 -2.08 8.13
CA ILE A 772 36.64 -2.37 8.70
C ILE A 772 36.59 -2.91 10.14
N HIS A 773 35.48 -2.74 10.85
CA HIS A 773 35.26 -3.30 12.19
C HIS A 773 34.32 -4.51 12.14
N THR A 774 33.30 -4.50 11.27
CA THR A 774 32.35 -5.62 11.10
C THR A 774 32.96 -6.84 10.41
N TRP A 775 33.93 -6.65 9.51
CA TRP A 775 34.60 -7.72 8.74
C TRP A 775 36.09 -7.87 9.11
N LYS A 776 36.54 -7.27 10.23
CA LYS A 776 37.94 -7.29 10.68
C LYS A 776 38.56 -8.69 10.79
N ASP A 777 37.73 -9.69 11.11
CA ASP A 777 38.14 -11.08 11.38
C ASP A 777 38.13 -11.94 10.11
N SER A 778 37.67 -11.40 8.96
CA SER A 778 37.60 -12.11 7.68
C SER A 778 38.24 -11.35 6.50
N LEU A 779 38.42 -10.04 6.60
CA LEU A 779 38.93 -9.17 5.53
C LEU A 779 39.82 -8.06 6.09
N SER A 780 40.99 -7.86 5.47
CA SER A 780 41.83 -6.69 5.73
C SER A 780 41.13 -5.39 5.29
N ALA A 781 41.51 -4.25 5.89
CA ALA A 781 40.96 -2.94 5.54
C ALA A 781 41.07 -2.64 4.03
N THR A 782 42.15 -3.07 3.38
CA THR A 782 42.35 -2.95 1.92
C THR A 782 41.32 -3.74 1.12
N GLN A 783 41.01 -4.98 1.53
CA GLN A 783 39.96 -5.79 0.88
C GLN A 783 38.56 -5.20 1.11
N VAL A 784 38.28 -4.68 2.33
CA VAL A 784 37.03 -3.96 2.62
C VAL A 784 36.89 -2.73 1.72
N ALA A 785 37.95 -1.93 1.56
CA ALA A 785 37.96 -0.77 0.67
C ALA A 785 37.74 -1.16 -0.80
N GLN A 786 38.38 -2.23 -1.28
CA GLN A 786 38.17 -2.76 -2.63
C GLN A 786 36.71 -3.15 -2.86
N LYS A 787 36.10 -3.92 -1.93
CA LYS A 787 34.68 -4.30 -1.99
C LYS A 787 33.75 -3.09 -1.98
N VAL A 788 33.92 -2.14 -1.05
CA VAL A 788 33.11 -0.91 -0.99
C VAL A 788 33.22 -0.09 -2.29
N LYS A 789 34.43 0.04 -2.85
CA LYS A 789 34.67 0.76 -4.11
C LYS A 789 34.03 0.05 -5.32
N HIS A 790 34.11 -1.29 -5.37
CA HIS A 790 33.47 -2.10 -6.39
C HIS A 790 31.94 -1.95 -6.35
N PHE A 791 31.33 -2.16 -5.17
CA PHE A 791 29.89 -2.00 -4.98
C PHE A 791 29.39 -0.62 -5.45
N PHE A 792 29.96 0.48 -4.92
CA PHE A 792 29.48 1.81 -5.27
C PHE A 792 29.70 2.15 -6.75
N ARG A 793 30.74 1.61 -7.40
CA ARG A 793 30.90 1.70 -8.86
C ARG A 793 29.75 0.99 -9.58
N MET A 794 29.55 -0.31 -9.32
CA MET A 794 28.52 -1.12 -10.00
C MET A 794 27.10 -0.59 -9.77
N TYR A 795 26.73 -0.31 -8.52
CA TYR A 795 25.49 0.38 -8.15
C TYR A 795 25.29 1.67 -8.96
N SER A 796 26.32 2.52 -9.03
CA SER A 796 26.21 3.83 -9.71
C SER A 796 26.16 3.73 -11.24
N MET A 797 26.77 2.69 -11.83
CA MET A 797 26.67 2.40 -13.26
C MET A 797 25.30 1.86 -13.62
N ASN A 798 24.75 0.94 -12.80
CA ASN A 798 23.52 0.23 -13.10
C ASN A 798 22.24 0.93 -12.59
N ARG A 799 22.31 2.02 -11.81
CA ARG A 799 21.09 2.67 -11.25
C ARG A 799 20.06 3.07 -12.31
N HIS A 800 20.49 3.37 -13.54
CA HIS A 800 19.61 3.61 -14.69
C HIS A 800 18.69 2.41 -15.08
N LYS A 801 18.87 1.23 -14.49
CA LYS A 801 17.95 0.09 -14.63
C LYS A 801 16.77 0.20 -13.66
N MET A 802 16.97 0.76 -12.47
CA MET A 802 15.94 0.93 -11.43
C MET A 802 14.86 1.96 -11.80
N THR A 803 15.13 2.86 -12.73
CA THR A 803 14.13 3.81 -13.26
C THR A 803 13.06 3.13 -14.13
N THR A 804 13.26 1.87 -14.50
CA THR A 804 12.33 1.06 -15.30
C THR A 804 12.29 -0.39 -14.79
N VAL A 805 12.38 -0.58 -13.46
CA VAL A 805 12.22 -1.90 -12.84
C VAL A 805 10.73 -2.18 -12.61
N THR A 806 10.35 -3.44 -12.75
CA THR A 806 8.99 -3.95 -12.49
C THR A 806 8.47 -3.51 -11.10
N PRO A 807 7.22 -3.02 -10.99
CA PRO A 807 6.55 -2.81 -9.71
C PRO A 807 6.63 -4.08 -8.85
N SER A 808 7.24 -3.96 -7.67
CA SER A 808 7.59 -5.11 -6.83
C SER A 808 7.00 -4.98 -5.44
N TYR A 809 6.49 -6.10 -4.89
CA TYR A 809 5.97 -6.17 -3.52
C TYR A 809 6.95 -5.56 -2.51
N HIS A 810 6.46 -4.71 -1.61
CA HIS A 810 7.32 -4.10 -0.59
C HIS A 810 7.45 -4.99 0.66
N ALA A 811 8.63 -5.61 0.84
CA ALA A 811 8.98 -6.38 2.04
C ALA A 811 10.21 -5.80 2.78
N GLU A 812 11.39 -5.79 2.15
CA GLU A 812 12.63 -5.38 2.80
C GLU A 812 12.81 -3.86 2.92
N SER A 813 13.13 -3.44 4.15
CA SER A 813 13.36 -2.02 4.53
C SER A 813 14.59 -1.37 3.88
N TYR A 814 15.34 -2.11 3.06
CA TYR A 814 16.43 -1.60 2.20
C TYR A 814 16.16 -1.61 0.69
N SER A 815 14.91 -1.82 0.26
CA SER A 815 14.50 -1.96 -1.14
C SER A 815 15.11 -0.94 -2.14
N PRO A 816 15.51 -1.46 -3.33
CA PRO A 816 15.81 -0.78 -4.59
C PRO A 816 15.06 0.50 -4.95
N ASP A 817 13.73 0.43 -4.81
CA ASP A 817 12.80 1.06 -5.75
C ASP A 817 12.97 2.59 -5.91
N ASP A 818 13.10 3.06 -7.15
CA ASP A 818 13.25 4.47 -7.48
C ASP A 818 11.89 5.21 -7.57
N ASN A 819 10.76 4.50 -7.68
CA ASN A 819 9.44 5.09 -7.88
C ASN A 819 8.82 5.68 -6.60
N ARG A 820 9.02 5.00 -5.46
CA ARG A 820 8.44 5.31 -4.15
C ARG A 820 9.50 5.28 -3.06
N PHE A 821 10.19 4.17 -2.86
CA PHE A 821 10.90 3.93 -1.59
C PHE A 821 12.27 4.63 -1.47
N ASP A 822 13.07 4.67 -2.54
CA ASP A 822 14.47 5.11 -2.55
C ASP A 822 14.79 6.02 -3.74
N LEU A 823 14.21 7.23 -3.75
CA LEU A 823 14.55 8.28 -4.70
C LEU A 823 16.08 8.53 -4.76
N ARG A 824 16.70 8.32 -5.93
CA ARG A 824 18.14 8.58 -6.16
C ARG A 824 18.39 9.19 -7.54
N PRO A 825 19.52 9.91 -7.74
CA PRO A 825 20.03 10.15 -9.08
C PRO A 825 20.30 8.83 -9.80
N PHE A 826 19.98 8.75 -11.09
CA PHE A 826 20.35 7.61 -11.96
C PHE A 826 21.56 7.90 -12.85
N LEU A 827 21.97 9.16 -12.95
CA LEU A 827 23.20 9.61 -13.60
C LEU A 827 24.22 10.06 -12.54
N TYR A 828 25.26 9.25 -12.32
CA TYR A 828 26.30 9.47 -11.32
C TYR A 828 27.68 9.69 -11.95
N ASN A 829 28.57 10.40 -11.25
CA ASN A 829 30.00 10.26 -11.47
C ASN A 829 30.48 8.91 -10.87
N THR A 830 30.43 7.85 -11.67
CA THR A 830 30.71 6.46 -11.28
C THR A 830 32.15 6.20 -10.82
N ARG A 831 33.03 7.20 -10.92
CA ARG A 831 34.41 7.16 -10.40
C ARG A 831 34.51 7.51 -8.92
N TRP A 832 33.50 8.18 -8.33
CA TRP A 832 33.45 8.59 -6.91
C TRP A 832 34.77 9.23 -6.39
N THR A 833 35.37 10.11 -7.21
CA THR A 833 36.79 10.57 -7.09
C THR A 833 37.15 11.39 -5.84
N TRP A 834 36.15 11.78 -5.05
CA TRP A 834 36.37 12.37 -3.73
C TRP A 834 36.26 11.29 -2.65
N GLN A 835 35.11 10.60 -2.61
CA GLN A 835 34.78 9.61 -1.58
C GLN A 835 35.76 8.43 -1.57
N PHE A 836 36.21 7.98 -2.74
CA PHE A 836 37.20 6.90 -2.85
C PHE A 836 38.59 7.34 -2.39
N ARG A 837 38.95 8.62 -2.58
CA ARG A 837 40.21 9.21 -2.10
C ARG A 837 40.21 9.36 -0.58
N CYS A 838 39.08 9.71 0.03
CA CYS A 838 38.95 9.69 1.49
C CYS A 838 39.22 8.29 2.06
N ILE A 839 38.77 7.23 1.37
CA ILE A 839 39.09 5.84 1.76
C ILE A 839 40.60 5.57 1.60
N ASP A 840 41.23 5.99 0.49
CA ASP A 840 42.67 5.78 0.26
C ASP A 840 43.55 6.51 1.28
N ASN A 841 43.25 7.79 1.57
CA ASN A 841 43.92 8.54 2.62
C ASN A 841 43.79 7.82 3.97
N GLN A 842 42.58 7.39 4.32
CA GLN A 842 42.33 6.74 5.61
C GLN A 842 43.03 5.38 5.73
N LEU A 843 43.19 4.65 4.62
CA LEU A 843 44.04 3.44 4.58
C LEU A 843 45.53 3.79 4.79
N SER A 844 46.04 4.85 4.19
CA SER A 844 47.45 5.26 4.37
C SER A 844 47.78 5.79 5.77
N GLU A 845 46.77 6.11 6.57
CA GLU A 845 46.88 6.49 7.98
C GLU A 845 46.74 5.29 8.94
N MET A 846 46.28 4.14 8.45
CA MET A 846 46.19 2.92 9.27
C MET A 846 47.56 2.24 9.36
N PRO A 847 47.96 1.73 10.55
CA PRO A 847 49.12 0.85 10.64
C PRO A 847 48.86 -0.43 9.83
N ASP A 848 49.92 -1.00 9.24
CA ASP A 848 49.87 -2.25 8.47
C ASP A 848 49.45 -3.44 9.34
N ASN A 849 48.13 -3.58 9.52
CA ASN A 849 47.49 -4.76 10.11
C ASN A 849 47.54 -5.90 9.09
N ALA A 850 48.73 -6.49 8.94
CA ALA A 850 48.89 -7.80 8.35
C ALA A 850 47.93 -8.79 9.06
N PRO A 851 47.26 -9.70 8.31
CA PRO A 851 46.38 -10.67 8.93
C PRO A 851 47.18 -11.52 9.93
N LYS A 852 46.58 -11.78 11.10
CA LYS A 852 47.08 -12.86 11.96
C LYS A 852 46.88 -14.17 11.22
N GLN A 853 47.94 -14.98 11.21
CA GLN A 853 47.97 -16.33 10.61
C GLN A 853 47.05 -17.28 11.37
#